data_AF-F0YG69-F1
#
_entry.id   AF-F0YG69-F1
#
_cell.length_a   1.000
_cell.length_b   1.000
_cell.length_c   1.000
_cell.angle_alpha   90.00
_cell.angle_beta   90.00
_cell.angle_gamma   90.00
#
_symmetry.space_group_name_H-M   'P 1'
#
loop_
_entity.id
_entity.type
_entity.pdbx_description
1 polymer ?
#
loop_
_entity_poly.entity_id
_entity_poly.type
_entity_poly.pdbx_seq_one_letter_code
_entity_poly.pdbx_strand_id
1 'polypeptide(L)'
;MLALTRRAPLRLLQKRRLHLTPREADHLQLHQVGALAQKRLARGLKLNQPEATALIATVCLEKIRDGASVAELMTVGQRLLGRRQVLPGVAEVVGEVQVEGTFPDGTKLLTVHHPISALDGDLDLALHGSCLPAPDLAAFGDAAAPAAPGAFACGDGAVTLNAGRAVVEVKVTNTGDRPIQIGSHYHFIETNAALVFDRGEAYGRRLNVPSGSSVRFEPGERKVVSLVDIAGARVVRSGNLLTDGAATADRKDEVMARVTARGFGHEDAGSAPGEPLQLERSHYAELYGPTVGDVVHLGDTALSVRVERDFTSYGDECKFGGGKTLREGMGQQTGCAAADALDTVITNALVVDAVLGVVKCDIGLKGNRIVGVGKAGNPDVMDGVTPGMTVGVTTEAIAGEKLVVTAGGVDTHIHFICPQQCDDAIASGLTTMYGGGTGPASGTCATTCTPAPSEVEMMLKATDDLPLNFGFSGKGNTSDPGGLLEVIEAGAAGLKLHEDWGTTPAAIDACLTFADENDVAITIHTDTLNESGFVDDSLGAIKGRTIHTYHSEGAGGGHAPDIIKVCGEPNVLPSSTNPTRPFTVNTIDEHLDMLMVCHHLDKSIPEDVAFAESRIRGETIAAEDILHDTGAISIISSDSQAMGRIGEVITRTWQTADKMKKQRGPLPEDAAAGDDNTRVKRYVAKYTINPAIAHGMSDHIGSVEVGKLADLVLWKPSHFGAKPEMVIKGGAIAWAQMGDPNASIPTPQPVKMRPMFGALGKAVGDTSLAFVSRAAHDRGVKDLYGLSKSTAAVKNTRTVGKKDMVLNDATPDITVDPETFEVKADGETLTCDPATAVPLAQSYFLF
;
A
#
# COMPACT_ATOMS: atom_id res chain seq x y z
N MET A 1 13.78 -7.47 -85.68
CA MET A 1 14.59 -6.65 -84.75
C MET A 1 13.72 -6.29 -83.56
N LEU A 2 13.90 -7.01 -82.44
CA LEU A 2 13.31 -6.71 -81.13
C LEU A 2 14.37 -5.95 -80.30
N ALA A 3 13.98 -4.84 -79.68
CA ALA A 3 14.69 -4.27 -78.53
C ALA A 3 13.64 -3.87 -77.48
N LEU A 4 13.56 -4.67 -76.42
CA LEU A 4 12.78 -4.37 -75.20
C LEU A 4 13.51 -3.31 -74.38
N THR A 5 12.89 -2.15 -74.21
CA THR A 5 13.26 -1.17 -73.18
C THR A 5 12.58 -1.53 -71.85
N ARG A 6 13.41 -1.76 -70.81
CA ARG A 6 12.99 -2.03 -69.43
C ARG A 6 12.18 -0.85 -68.88
N ARG A 7 10.92 -1.08 -68.48
CA ARG A 7 10.14 -0.15 -67.65
C ARG A 7 10.68 -0.18 -66.22
N ALA A 8 11.03 0.99 -65.69
CA ALA A 8 11.36 1.17 -64.28
C ALA A 8 10.13 0.88 -63.39
N PRO A 9 10.30 0.29 -62.19
CA PRO A 9 9.18 0.06 -61.28
C PRO A 9 8.67 1.39 -60.72
N LEU A 10 7.37 1.62 -60.86
CA LEU A 10 6.63 2.69 -60.17
C LEU A 10 6.80 2.52 -58.67
N ARG A 11 7.71 3.28 -58.05
CA ARG A 11 7.72 3.46 -56.60
C ARG A 11 6.49 4.27 -56.24
N LEU A 12 5.50 3.61 -55.62
CA LEU A 12 4.43 4.30 -54.91
C LEU A 12 5.09 5.26 -53.91
N LEU A 13 4.97 6.57 -54.16
CA LEU A 13 5.22 7.60 -53.16
C LEU A 13 4.13 7.47 -52.09
N GLN A 14 4.27 6.48 -51.20
CA GLN A 14 3.44 6.38 -50.01
C GLN A 14 3.65 7.66 -49.19
N LYS A 15 2.53 8.34 -48.86
CA LYS A 15 2.53 9.43 -47.88
C LYS A 15 3.16 8.89 -46.60
N ARG A 16 4.37 9.37 -46.27
CA ARG A 16 5.11 8.93 -45.08
C ARG A 16 4.36 9.45 -43.84
N ARG A 17 3.74 8.56 -43.08
CA ARG A 17 3.14 8.85 -41.77
C ARG A 17 3.99 8.17 -40.70
N LEU A 18 4.15 8.82 -39.55
CA LEU A 18 4.70 8.18 -38.37
C LEU A 18 3.64 7.22 -37.80
N HIS A 19 4.05 6.00 -37.46
CA HIS A 19 3.17 4.96 -36.92
C HIS A 19 3.72 4.52 -35.56
N LEU A 20 3.33 5.24 -34.49
CA LEU A 20 3.74 4.91 -33.12
C LEU A 20 2.84 3.83 -32.52
N THR A 21 3.45 2.80 -31.96
CA THR A 21 2.81 1.81 -31.09
C THR A 21 2.72 2.33 -29.64
N PRO A 22 1.84 1.76 -28.79
CA PRO A 22 1.74 2.17 -27.39
C PRO A 22 3.06 2.11 -26.61
N ARG A 23 3.89 1.08 -26.83
CA ARG A 23 5.22 0.96 -26.20
C ARG A 23 6.19 2.06 -26.64
N GLU A 24 6.13 2.50 -27.91
CA GLU A 24 6.96 3.60 -28.39
C GLU A 24 6.54 4.94 -27.76
N ALA A 25 5.26 5.12 -27.45
CA ALA A 25 4.79 6.28 -26.68
C ALA A 25 5.27 6.22 -25.22
N ASP A 26 5.21 5.06 -24.58
CA ASP A 26 5.74 4.85 -23.22
C ASP A 26 7.27 5.07 -23.17
N HIS A 27 8.04 4.55 -24.13
CA HIS A 27 9.49 4.78 -24.21
C HIS A 27 9.83 6.25 -24.49
N LEU A 28 9.01 6.96 -25.28
CA LEU A 28 9.17 8.40 -25.46
C LEU A 28 8.92 9.17 -24.14
N GLN A 29 7.92 8.78 -23.35
CA GLN A 29 7.68 9.34 -22.02
C GLN A 29 8.87 9.07 -21.09
N LEU A 30 9.42 7.85 -21.08
CA LEU A 30 10.63 7.49 -20.33
C LEU A 30 11.81 8.39 -20.74
N HIS A 31 12.05 8.54 -22.04
CA HIS A 31 13.12 9.38 -22.57
C HIS A 31 12.94 10.85 -22.15
N GLN A 32 11.71 11.38 -22.12
CA GLN A 32 11.45 12.75 -21.65
C GLN A 32 11.85 12.94 -20.18
N VAL A 33 11.57 11.96 -19.32
CA VAL A 33 11.98 11.98 -17.91
C VAL A 33 13.51 11.85 -17.80
N GLY A 34 14.13 10.96 -18.57
CA GLY A 34 15.59 10.84 -18.62
C GLY A 34 16.29 12.13 -19.08
N ALA A 35 15.76 12.79 -20.12
CA ALA A 35 16.26 14.08 -20.59
C ALA A 35 16.07 15.20 -19.56
N LEU A 36 14.97 15.18 -18.79
CA LEU A 36 14.80 16.06 -17.64
C LEU A 36 15.86 15.81 -16.57
N ALA A 37 16.11 14.55 -16.23
CA ALA A 37 17.15 14.16 -15.28
C ALA A 37 18.55 14.57 -15.76
N GLN A 38 18.86 14.41 -17.05
CA GLN A 38 20.12 14.90 -17.65
C GLN A 38 20.27 16.42 -17.51
N LYS A 39 19.20 17.21 -17.73
CA LYS A 39 19.23 18.67 -17.50
C LYS A 39 19.42 19.05 -16.03
N ARG A 40 18.89 18.26 -15.10
CA ARG A 40 19.07 18.43 -13.65
C ARG A 40 20.52 18.10 -13.25
N LEU A 41 21.03 16.97 -13.71
CA LEU A 41 22.42 16.54 -13.52
C LEU A 41 23.40 17.57 -14.07
N ALA A 42 23.20 18.05 -15.31
CA ALA A 42 24.09 18.98 -15.98
C ALA A 42 24.25 20.35 -15.28
N ARG A 43 23.31 20.71 -14.39
CA ARG A 43 23.42 21.92 -13.55
C ARG A 43 23.85 21.64 -12.10
N GLY A 44 24.36 20.43 -11.82
CA GLY A 44 24.89 20.05 -10.51
C GLY A 44 23.84 19.54 -9.51
N LEU A 45 22.61 19.23 -9.94
CA LEU A 45 21.59 18.71 -9.03
C LEU A 45 21.86 17.22 -8.72
N LYS A 46 21.81 16.85 -7.45
CA LYS A 46 21.77 15.44 -7.02
C LYS A 46 20.43 14.83 -7.40
N LEU A 47 20.45 13.74 -8.15
CA LEU A 47 19.25 13.09 -8.66
C LEU A 47 18.56 12.23 -7.59
N ASN A 48 17.24 12.22 -7.61
CA ASN A 48 16.43 11.32 -6.78
C ASN A 48 16.20 9.95 -7.45
N GLN A 49 15.40 9.09 -6.82
CA GLN A 49 15.15 7.72 -7.29
C GLN A 49 14.55 7.65 -8.72
N PRO A 50 13.44 8.34 -9.03
CA PRO A 50 12.86 8.25 -10.38
C PRO A 50 13.77 8.89 -11.44
N GLU A 51 14.47 9.97 -11.12
CA GLU A 51 15.40 10.63 -12.03
C GLU A 51 16.61 9.76 -12.38
N ALA A 52 17.24 9.15 -11.38
CA ALA A 52 18.39 8.27 -11.59
C ALA A 52 17.99 7.07 -12.45
N THR A 53 16.86 6.42 -12.12
CA THR A 53 16.32 5.28 -12.87
C THR A 53 16.04 5.66 -14.32
N ALA A 54 15.36 6.78 -14.56
CA ALA A 54 15.02 7.24 -15.90
C ALA A 54 16.25 7.64 -16.73
N LEU A 55 17.24 8.30 -16.11
CA LEU A 55 18.50 8.65 -16.78
C LEU A 55 19.24 7.40 -17.22
N ILE A 56 19.44 6.43 -16.32
CA ILE A 56 20.15 5.18 -16.64
C ILE A 56 19.45 4.44 -17.78
N ALA A 57 18.12 4.26 -17.68
CA ALA A 57 17.36 3.59 -18.72
C ALA A 57 17.43 4.32 -20.07
N THR A 58 17.33 5.65 -20.06
CA THR A 58 17.36 6.49 -21.27
C THR A 58 18.73 6.43 -21.96
N VAL A 59 19.82 6.58 -21.21
CA VAL A 59 21.17 6.50 -21.78
C VAL A 59 21.44 5.11 -22.34
N CYS A 60 20.97 4.06 -21.66
CA CYS A 60 21.07 2.70 -22.20
C CYS A 60 20.29 2.56 -23.51
N LEU A 61 19.05 3.05 -23.61
CA LEU A 61 18.26 3.02 -24.84
C LEU A 61 18.95 3.76 -26.00
N GLU A 62 19.57 4.91 -25.75
CA GLU A 62 20.34 5.63 -26.78
C GLU A 62 21.58 4.84 -27.23
N LYS A 63 22.29 4.19 -26.30
CA LYS A 63 23.42 3.33 -26.66
C LYS A 63 23.00 2.06 -27.40
N ILE A 64 21.83 1.51 -27.08
CA ILE A 64 21.21 0.42 -27.87
C ILE A 64 20.97 0.90 -29.29
N ARG A 65 20.42 2.11 -29.45
CA ARG A 65 20.17 2.73 -30.74
C ARG A 65 21.47 2.95 -31.54
N ASP A 66 22.58 3.20 -30.87
CA ASP A 66 23.93 3.32 -31.46
C ASP A 66 24.59 1.97 -31.78
N GLY A 67 23.98 0.84 -31.38
CA GLY A 67 24.44 -0.50 -31.72
C GLY A 67 25.30 -1.20 -30.66
N ALA A 68 25.31 -0.71 -29.41
CA ALA A 68 25.96 -1.41 -28.30
C ALA A 68 25.26 -2.76 -28.00
N SER A 69 26.01 -3.75 -27.52
CA SER A 69 25.49 -5.06 -27.15
C SER A 69 24.93 -5.08 -25.72
N VAL A 70 24.09 -6.07 -25.40
CA VAL A 70 23.54 -6.26 -24.05
C VAL A 70 24.65 -6.36 -23.00
N ALA A 71 25.66 -7.21 -23.25
CA ALA A 71 26.74 -7.46 -22.29
C ALA A 71 27.58 -6.20 -22.00
N GLU A 72 27.85 -5.38 -23.02
CA GLU A 72 28.52 -4.09 -22.85
C GLU A 72 27.68 -3.14 -21.98
N LEU A 73 26.37 -3.08 -22.23
CA LEU A 73 25.47 -2.18 -21.54
C LEU A 73 25.24 -2.52 -20.07
N MET A 74 25.31 -3.81 -19.71
CA MET A 74 25.28 -4.24 -18.30
C MET A 74 26.42 -3.59 -17.48
N THR A 75 27.56 -3.32 -18.12
CA THR A 75 28.72 -2.65 -17.48
C THR A 75 28.66 -1.14 -17.64
N VAL A 76 28.30 -0.64 -18.83
CA VAL A 76 28.18 0.80 -19.11
C VAL A 76 27.19 1.48 -18.17
N GLY A 77 26.04 0.84 -17.90
CA GLY A 77 25.02 1.36 -17.01
C GLY A 77 25.51 1.59 -15.56
N GLN A 78 26.47 0.79 -15.09
CA GLN A 78 27.06 0.91 -13.74
C GLN A 78 28.01 2.10 -13.58
N ARG A 79 28.38 2.76 -14.68
CA ARG A 79 29.33 3.88 -14.68
C ARG A 79 28.63 5.22 -14.84
N LEU A 80 27.32 5.26 -15.07
CA LEU A 80 26.63 6.50 -15.41
C LEU A 80 26.54 7.46 -14.22
N LEU A 81 26.17 6.94 -13.05
CA LEU A 81 25.95 7.75 -11.86
C LEU A 81 26.76 7.18 -10.69
N GLY A 82 27.40 8.07 -9.94
CA GLY A 82 28.03 7.75 -8.67
C GLY A 82 27.21 8.24 -7.48
N ARG A 83 27.63 7.84 -6.28
CA ARG A 83 27.01 8.23 -5.01
C ARG A 83 26.97 9.75 -4.80
N ARG A 84 27.89 10.52 -5.37
CA ARG A 84 27.90 12.00 -5.29
C ARG A 84 26.82 12.66 -6.14
N GLN A 85 26.39 12.01 -7.22
CA GLN A 85 25.41 12.55 -8.17
C GLN A 85 23.96 12.26 -7.80
N VAL A 86 23.71 11.55 -6.69
CA VAL A 86 22.35 11.17 -6.27
C VAL A 86 22.07 11.58 -4.82
N LEU A 87 20.80 11.68 -4.47
CA LEU A 87 20.35 11.92 -3.10
C LEU A 87 20.70 10.74 -2.17
N PRO A 88 20.78 10.97 -0.84
CA PRO A 88 21.00 9.89 0.13
C PRO A 88 19.95 8.77 -0.03
N GLY A 89 20.37 7.52 0.05
CA GLY A 89 19.49 6.34 -0.05
C GLY A 89 19.12 5.89 -1.46
N VAL A 90 19.36 6.72 -2.50
CA VAL A 90 19.05 6.35 -3.88
C VAL A 90 19.88 5.16 -4.35
N ALA A 91 21.15 5.07 -3.97
CA ALA A 91 22.04 3.97 -4.34
C ALA A 91 21.58 2.63 -3.74
N GLU A 92 20.98 2.67 -2.54
CA GLU A 92 20.48 1.52 -1.82
C GLU A 92 19.10 1.06 -2.36
N VAL A 93 18.25 2.01 -2.78
CA VAL A 93 16.92 1.71 -3.33
C VAL A 93 16.98 1.28 -4.80
N VAL A 94 17.87 1.88 -5.62
CA VAL A 94 18.05 1.52 -7.03
C VAL A 94 19.00 0.33 -7.16
N GLY A 95 18.53 -0.85 -6.74
CA GLY A 95 19.30 -2.09 -6.81
C GLY A 95 19.55 -2.58 -8.24
N GLU A 96 18.62 -2.31 -9.15
CA GLU A 96 18.77 -2.58 -10.58
C GLU A 96 17.93 -1.64 -11.44
N VAL A 97 18.31 -1.47 -12.71
CA VAL A 97 17.51 -0.79 -13.73
C VAL A 97 17.34 -1.72 -14.91
N GLN A 98 16.08 -1.95 -15.31
CA GLN A 98 15.73 -2.80 -16.43
C GLN A 98 15.06 -1.99 -17.53
N VAL A 99 15.39 -2.27 -18.79
CA VAL A 99 14.74 -1.67 -19.96
C VAL A 99 14.85 -2.61 -21.15
N GLU A 100 13.87 -2.58 -22.06
CA GLU A 100 13.98 -3.26 -23.35
C GLU A 100 14.16 -2.23 -24.47
N GLY A 101 15.14 -2.48 -25.35
CA GLY A 101 15.39 -1.63 -26.51
C GLY A 101 15.49 -2.45 -27.79
N THR A 102 15.34 -1.79 -28.95
CA THR A 102 15.48 -2.44 -30.26
C THR A 102 16.95 -2.40 -30.69
N PHE A 103 17.67 -3.49 -30.43
CA PHE A 103 19.03 -3.70 -30.91
C PHE A 103 19.02 -3.97 -32.43
N PRO A 104 20.20 -3.94 -33.10
CA PRO A 104 20.30 -4.37 -34.51
C PRO A 104 19.74 -5.77 -34.78
N ASP A 105 19.71 -6.64 -33.77
CA ASP A 105 19.17 -8.01 -33.83
C ASP A 105 17.78 -8.16 -33.17
N GLY A 106 17.04 -7.06 -33.02
CA GLY A 106 15.69 -7.01 -32.46
C GLY A 106 15.63 -6.66 -30.98
N THR A 107 14.44 -6.74 -30.38
CA THR A 107 14.23 -6.38 -28.97
C THR A 107 14.99 -7.31 -28.03
N LYS A 108 15.68 -6.76 -27.02
CA LYS A 108 16.29 -7.51 -25.92
C LYS A 108 16.07 -6.79 -24.59
N LEU A 109 15.95 -7.59 -23.54
CA LEU A 109 16.04 -7.13 -22.16
C LEU A 109 17.49 -6.77 -21.81
N LEU A 110 17.65 -5.60 -21.20
CA LEU A 110 18.85 -5.18 -20.50
C LEU A 110 18.54 -5.06 -19.01
N THR A 111 19.42 -5.59 -18.18
CA THR A 111 19.39 -5.39 -16.72
C THR A 111 20.74 -4.88 -16.25
N VAL A 112 20.74 -3.69 -15.66
CA VAL A 112 21.91 -3.10 -15.02
C VAL A 112 21.80 -3.33 -13.52
N HIS A 113 22.56 -4.27 -12.99
CA HIS A 113 22.60 -4.54 -11.54
C HIS A 113 23.53 -3.55 -10.84
N HIS A 114 23.15 -3.10 -9.64
CA HIS A 114 23.89 -2.17 -8.81
C HIS A 114 24.45 -0.96 -9.58
N PRO A 115 23.59 -0.19 -10.28
CA PRO A 115 24.02 0.85 -11.20
C PRO A 115 24.75 2.02 -10.53
N ILE A 116 24.63 2.18 -9.21
CA ILE A 116 25.24 3.26 -8.42
C ILE A 116 26.16 2.65 -7.37
N SER A 117 27.34 2.21 -7.79
CA SER A 117 28.32 1.55 -6.92
C SER A 117 29.59 2.37 -6.71
N ALA A 118 29.96 3.21 -7.67
CA ALA A 118 31.12 4.10 -7.59
C ALA A 118 30.82 5.39 -6.80
N LEU A 119 31.88 6.07 -6.35
CA LEU A 119 31.76 7.39 -5.72
C LEU A 119 31.26 8.44 -6.73
N ASP A 120 31.85 8.43 -7.93
CA ASP A 120 31.56 9.34 -9.03
C ASP A 120 31.22 8.54 -10.29
N GLY A 121 30.25 9.04 -11.06
CA GLY A 121 29.91 8.55 -12.39
C GLY A 121 30.74 9.21 -13.50
N ASP A 122 30.74 8.61 -14.68
CA ASP A 122 31.22 9.17 -15.93
C ASP A 122 30.13 10.11 -16.49
N LEU A 123 30.29 11.41 -16.24
CA LEU A 123 29.27 12.41 -16.57
C LEU A 123 29.12 12.66 -18.07
N ASP A 124 30.20 12.51 -18.84
CA ASP A 124 30.12 12.56 -20.31
C ASP A 124 29.27 11.42 -20.84
N LEU A 125 29.42 10.23 -20.24
CA LEU A 125 28.61 9.07 -20.56
C LEU A 125 27.16 9.22 -20.09
N ALA A 126 26.92 9.76 -18.90
CA ALA A 126 25.59 10.04 -18.35
C ALA A 126 24.80 11.06 -19.18
N LEU A 127 25.50 11.96 -19.86
CA LEU A 127 24.93 12.99 -20.74
C LEU A 127 24.98 12.60 -22.23
N HIS A 128 25.33 11.35 -22.56
CA HIS A 128 25.34 10.85 -23.94
C HIS A 128 23.99 11.11 -24.64
N GLY A 129 24.05 11.59 -25.88
CA GLY A 129 22.87 11.92 -26.69
C GLY A 129 22.15 13.23 -26.32
N SER A 130 22.45 13.85 -25.17
CA SER A 130 21.73 15.03 -24.69
C SER A 130 22.21 16.36 -25.28
N CYS A 131 23.45 16.39 -25.80
CA CYS A 131 24.16 17.61 -26.21
C CYS A 131 24.36 18.65 -25.08
N LEU A 132 24.22 18.24 -23.82
CA LEU A 132 24.49 19.08 -22.65
C LEU A 132 25.98 18.99 -22.26
N PRO A 133 26.58 20.07 -21.73
CA PRO A 133 27.93 20.02 -21.20
C PRO A 133 27.97 19.22 -19.89
N ALA A 134 29.02 18.42 -19.71
CA ALA A 134 29.30 17.79 -18.43
C ALA A 134 29.69 18.84 -17.38
N PRO A 135 29.05 18.85 -16.20
CA PRO A 135 29.42 19.75 -15.11
C PRO A 135 30.69 19.27 -14.41
N ASP A 136 31.36 20.17 -13.70
CA ASP A 136 32.45 19.80 -12.80
C ASP A 136 31.91 18.93 -11.64
N LEU A 137 32.63 17.87 -11.27
CA LEU A 137 32.29 17.02 -10.13
C LEU A 137 32.18 17.81 -8.82
N ALA A 138 32.87 18.93 -8.67
CA ALA A 138 32.77 19.82 -7.52
C ALA A 138 31.35 20.39 -7.32
N ALA A 139 30.54 20.49 -8.39
CA ALA A 139 29.17 20.99 -8.33
C ALA A 139 28.25 20.14 -7.43
N PHE A 140 28.61 18.87 -7.18
CA PHE A 140 27.80 17.94 -6.38
C PHE A 140 28.19 17.88 -4.89
N GLY A 141 29.24 18.59 -4.46
CA GLY A 141 29.73 18.52 -3.07
C GLY A 141 30.12 17.09 -2.66
N ASP A 142 30.06 16.78 -1.36
CA ASP A 142 30.42 15.45 -0.86
C ASP A 142 29.29 14.42 -1.01
N ALA A 143 29.66 13.15 -1.02
CA ALA A 143 28.69 12.06 -0.94
C ALA A 143 28.01 12.10 0.44
N ALA A 144 26.69 11.98 0.45
CA ALA A 144 25.98 11.88 1.71
C ALA A 144 26.26 10.54 2.40
N ALA A 145 26.07 10.50 3.72
CA ALA A 145 26.12 9.25 4.46
C ALA A 145 25.09 8.26 3.89
N PRO A 146 25.41 6.95 3.83
CA PRO A 146 24.44 5.95 3.41
C PRO A 146 23.17 6.03 4.26
N ALA A 147 22.02 6.14 3.61
CA ALA A 147 20.71 5.95 4.21
C ALA A 147 20.12 4.69 3.59
N ALA A 148 19.36 3.91 4.35
CA ALA A 148 18.77 2.67 3.85
C ALA A 148 17.25 2.69 4.03
N PRO A 149 16.51 3.44 3.18
CA PRO A 149 15.06 3.47 3.24
C PRO A 149 14.48 2.07 3.20
N GLY A 150 13.58 1.74 4.13
CA GLY A 150 12.98 0.41 4.20
C GLY A 150 13.87 -0.71 4.76
N ALA A 151 15.02 -0.40 5.35
CA ALA A 151 15.93 -1.42 5.86
C ALA A 151 15.31 -2.25 6.99
N PHE A 152 15.70 -3.52 7.04
CA PHE A 152 15.39 -4.42 8.15
C PHE A 152 16.62 -4.54 9.06
N ALA A 153 16.43 -4.39 10.36
CA ALA A 153 17.41 -4.73 11.38
C ALA A 153 16.98 -6.03 12.06
N CYS A 154 17.75 -7.09 11.84
CA CYS A 154 17.52 -8.39 12.46
C CYS A 154 18.33 -8.48 13.76
N GLY A 155 17.76 -9.12 14.79
CA GLY A 155 18.54 -9.46 15.99
C GLY A 155 19.62 -10.50 15.70
N ASP A 156 20.64 -10.58 16.56
CA ASP A 156 21.67 -11.62 16.48
C ASP A 156 21.09 -13.03 16.72
N GLY A 157 21.68 -14.02 16.07
CA GLY A 157 21.39 -15.45 16.29
C GLY A 157 20.56 -16.10 15.19
N ALA A 158 20.13 -17.33 15.46
CA ALA A 158 19.49 -18.20 14.48
C ALA A 158 18.05 -18.57 14.86
N VAL A 159 17.24 -18.82 13.83
CA VAL A 159 15.91 -19.41 13.91
C VAL A 159 16.03 -20.91 13.68
N THR A 160 15.49 -21.70 14.61
CA THR A 160 15.40 -23.16 14.42
C THR A 160 14.21 -23.49 13.53
N LEU A 161 14.46 -24.08 12.36
CA LEU A 161 13.43 -24.52 11.43
C LEU A 161 12.97 -25.94 11.77
N ASN A 162 11.68 -26.23 11.51
CA ASN A 162 11.07 -27.56 11.68
C ASN A 162 11.22 -28.12 13.11
N ALA A 163 11.22 -27.24 14.11
CA ALA A 163 11.47 -27.61 15.50
C ALA A 163 10.51 -28.70 16.00
N GLY A 164 11.01 -29.60 16.84
CA GLY A 164 10.22 -30.68 17.45
C GLY A 164 9.94 -31.89 16.55
N ARG A 165 10.45 -31.91 15.31
CA ARG A 165 10.31 -33.04 14.38
C ARG A 165 11.56 -33.91 14.34
N ALA A 166 11.39 -35.21 14.11
CA ALA A 166 12.51 -36.15 13.99
C ALA A 166 13.32 -35.86 12.73
N VAL A 167 14.65 -35.86 12.87
CA VAL A 167 15.60 -35.58 11.79
C VAL A 167 16.53 -36.77 11.59
N VAL A 168 16.73 -37.16 10.34
CA VAL A 168 17.64 -38.25 9.95
C VAL A 168 18.53 -37.81 8.80
N GLU A 169 19.72 -38.38 8.70
CA GLU A 169 20.62 -38.19 7.57
C GLU A 169 20.64 -39.43 6.68
N VAL A 170 20.41 -39.20 5.38
CA VAL A 170 20.36 -40.26 4.37
C VAL A 170 21.38 -39.96 3.27
N LYS A 171 22.15 -40.97 2.88
CA LYS A 171 23.08 -40.90 1.76
C LYS A 171 22.32 -41.16 0.46
N VAL A 172 22.46 -40.24 -0.50
CA VAL A 172 21.73 -40.25 -1.76
C VAL A 172 22.71 -40.17 -2.92
N THR A 173 22.59 -41.09 -3.87
CA THR A 173 23.41 -41.13 -5.08
C THR A 173 22.53 -40.95 -6.31
N ASN A 174 22.89 -40.04 -7.21
CA ASN A 174 22.26 -39.93 -8.53
C ASN A 174 22.94 -40.88 -9.50
N THR A 175 22.26 -41.98 -9.87
CA THR A 175 22.74 -42.95 -10.87
C THR A 175 22.25 -42.63 -12.28
N GLY A 176 21.49 -41.54 -12.44
CA GLY A 176 21.04 -41.04 -13.72
C GLY A 176 22.12 -40.31 -14.50
N ASP A 177 21.79 -39.98 -15.75
CA ASP A 177 22.63 -39.26 -16.71
C ASP A 177 22.35 -37.75 -16.77
N ARG A 178 21.42 -37.25 -15.93
CA ARG A 178 20.99 -35.86 -15.86
C ARG A 178 20.96 -35.35 -14.43
N PRO A 179 21.07 -34.02 -14.23
CA PRO A 179 20.92 -33.42 -12.92
C PRO A 179 19.50 -33.61 -12.37
N ILE A 180 19.40 -33.82 -11.06
CA ILE A 180 18.14 -33.95 -10.33
C ILE A 180 18.14 -32.95 -9.18
N GLN A 181 17.08 -32.15 -9.05
CA GLN A 181 16.97 -31.13 -8.01
C GLN A 181 15.66 -31.30 -7.24
N ILE A 182 15.75 -31.44 -5.92
CA ILE A 182 14.63 -31.78 -5.05
C ILE A 182 14.32 -30.59 -4.15
N GLY A 183 13.09 -30.07 -4.23
CA GLY A 183 12.61 -28.97 -3.40
C GLY A 183 12.33 -29.37 -1.96
N SER A 184 12.36 -28.39 -1.05
CA SER A 184 12.29 -28.60 0.40
C SER A 184 11.09 -29.42 0.88
N HIS A 185 9.92 -29.19 0.27
CA HIS A 185 8.65 -29.82 0.68
C HIS A 185 8.24 -31.03 -0.15
N TYR A 186 9.10 -31.49 -1.06
CA TYR A 186 8.81 -32.69 -1.83
C TYR A 186 8.92 -33.94 -0.95
N HIS A 187 7.93 -34.83 -1.02
CA HIS A 187 7.92 -36.11 -0.31
C HIS A 187 9.12 -36.95 -0.76
N PHE A 188 10.09 -37.19 0.11
CA PHE A 188 11.42 -37.62 -0.34
C PHE A 188 11.41 -39.03 -0.93
N ILE A 189 10.54 -39.92 -0.41
CA ILE A 189 10.30 -41.25 -0.99
C ILE A 189 9.75 -41.20 -2.42
N GLU A 190 9.10 -40.11 -2.83
CA GLU A 190 8.52 -39.96 -4.17
C GLU A 190 9.55 -39.48 -5.21
N THR A 191 10.79 -39.21 -4.81
CA THR A 191 11.81 -38.61 -5.69
C THR A 191 12.20 -39.56 -6.83
N ASN A 192 12.79 -38.99 -7.88
CA ASN A 192 13.15 -39.68 -9.13
C ASN A 192 13.78 -41.07 -8.89
N ALA A 193 13.35 -42.07 -9.66
CA ALA A 193 13.83 -43.46 -9.58
C ALA A 193 15.35 -43.62 -9.75
N ALA A 194 16.01 -42.69 -10.43
CA ALA A 194 17.48 -42.67 -10.58
C ALA A 194 18.23 -42.21 -9.32
N LEU A 195 17.55 -41.72 -8.29
CA LEU A 195 18.15 -41.50 -6.98
C LEU A 195 18.09 -42.81 -6.18
N VAL A 196 19.26 -43.29 -5.77
CA VAL A 196 19.44 -44.48 -4.94
C VAL A 196 19.78 -44.05 -3.51
N PHE A 197 18.96 -44.48 -2.57
CA PHE A 197 19.08 -44.22 -1.13
C PHE A 197 18.15 -45.16 -0.34
N ASP A 198 18.16 -45.05 0.99
CA ASP A 198 17.20 -45.75 1.83
C ASP A 198 15.81 -45.10 1.77
N ARG A 199 14.94 -45.63 0.90
CA ARG A 199 13.55 -45.17 0.75
C ARG A 199 12.69 -45.50 1.97
N GLY A 200 13.04 -46.53 2.72
CA GLY A 200 12.37 -46.87 3.97
C GLY A 200 12.58 -45.77 5.00
N GLU A 201 13.81 -45.24 5.10
CA GLU A 201 14.11 -44.08 5.95
C GLU A 201 13.67 -42.74 5.38
N ALA A 202 13.25 -42.66 4.12
CA ALA A 202 12.65 -41.45 3.55
C ALA A 202 11.11 -41.41 3.66
N TYR A 203 10.48 -42.51 4.09
CA TYR A 203 9.04 -42.65 4.16
C TYR A 203 8.42 -41.67 5.16
N GLY A 204 7.48 -40.84 4.69
CA GLY A 204 6.86 -39.79 5.52
C GLY A 204 7.81 -38.65 5.89
N ARG A 205 8.86 -38.41 5.10
CA ARG A 205 9.85 -37.35 5.32
C ARG A 205 10.03 -36.47 4.09
N ARG A 206 10.53 -35.26 4.32
CA ARG A 206 10.95 -34.27 3.32
C ARG A 206 12.34 -33.73 3.66
N LEU A 207 12.94 -32.94 2.78
CA LEU A 207 14.24 -32.32 3.08
C LEU A 207 14.13 -31.35 4.27
N ASN A 208 15.10 -31.42 5.17
CA ASN A 208 15.30 -30.45 6.25
C ASN A 208 16.22 -29.32 5.76
N VAL A 209 15.68 -28.48 4.88
CA VAL A 209 16.35 -27.28 4.32
C VAL A 209 15.38 -26.10 4.41
N PRO A 210 15.82 -24.84 4.24
CA PRO A 210 14.91 -23.70 4.27
C PRO A 210 13.74 -23.86 3.29
N SER A 211 12.54 -23.44 3.71
CA SER A 211 11.34 -23.42 2.88
C SER A 211 11.59 -22.76 1.52
N GLY A 212 11.11 -23.41 0.46
CA GLY A 212 11.35 -22.98 -0.92
C GLY A 212 12.76 -23.20 -1.49
N SER A 213 13.72 -23.68 -0.70
CA SER A 213 15.05 -24.09 -1.17
C SER A 213 15.03 -25.50 -1.78
N SER A 214 16.18 -25.97 -2.27
CA SER A 214 16.31 -27.29 -2.89
C SER A 214 17.73 -27.84 -2.77
N VAL A 215 17.87 -29.16 -2.89
CA VAL A 215 19.17 -29.85 -3.02
C VAL A 215 19.31 -30.40 -4.43
N ARG A 216 20.43 -30.09 -5.08
CA ARG A 216 20.77 -30.52 -6.43
C ARG A 216 21.76 -31.69 -6.41
N PHE A 217 21.58 -32.64 -7.32
CA PHE A 217 22.43 -33.80 -7.54
C PHE A 217 22.85 -33.85 -9.01
N GLU A 218 24.13 -33.66 -9.30
CA GLU A 218 24.69 -33.89 -10.63
C GLU A 218 24.78 -35.40 -10.95
N PRO A 219 24.89 -35.81 -12.23
CA PRO A 219 25.07 -37.21 -12.59
C PRO A 219 26.26 -37.86 -11.87
N GLY A 220 26.03 -39.00 -11.22
CA GLY A 220 27.05 -39.71 -10.43
C GLY A 220 27.34 -39.10 -9.06
N GLU A 221 26.77 -37.95 -8.73
CA GLU A 221 27.01 -37.27 -7.46
C GLU A 221 26.37 -38.03 -6.29
N ARG A 222 27.09 -38.04 -5.16
CA ARG A 222 26.63 -38.61 -3.90
C ARG A 222 26.68 -37.55 -2.82
N LYS A 223 25.57 -37.32 -2.12
CA LYS A 223 25.46 -36.39 -0.98
C LYS A 223 24.79 -37.06 0.20
N VAL A 224 25.13 -36.62 1.41
CA VAL A 224 24.31 -36.87 2.60
C VAL A 224 23.31 -35.71 2.70
N VAL A 225 22.04 -36.02 2.88
CA VAL A 225 20.98 -35.02 3.07
C VAL A 225 20.28 -35.24 4.40
N SER A 226 19.91 -34.14 5.04
CA SER A 226 19.07 -34.15 6.22
C SER A 226 17.59 -34.18 5.80
N LEU A 227 16.83 -35.13 6.36
CA LEU A 227 15.40 -35.28 6.16
C LEU A 227 14.68 -35.07 7.49
N VAL A 228 13.50 -34.46 7.43
CA VAL A 228 12.62 -34.24 8.57
C VAL A 228 11.24 -34.84 8.30
N ASP A 229 10.60 -35.36 9.34
CA ASP A 229 9.23 -35.84 9.27
C ASP A 229 8.27 -34.77 8.72
N ILE A 230 7.33 -35.17 7.85
CA ILE A 230 6.17 -34.35 7.53
C ILE A 230 5.24 -34.25 8.74
N ALA A 231 4.43 -33.20 8.77
CA ALA A 231 3.59 -32.82 9.88
C ALA A 231 2.08 -32.98 9.56
N GLY A 232 1.21 -32.37 10.36
CA GLY A 232 -0.23 -32.35 10.11
C GLY A 232 -0.84 -33.75 10.17
N ALA A 233 -1.72 -34.06 9.22
CA ALA A 233 -2.32 -35.38 9.13
C ALA A 233 -1.35 -36.49 8.66
N ARG A 234 -0.12 -36.13 8.27
CA ARG A 234 0.89 -37.01 7.66
C ARG A 234 0.34 -37.79 6.47
N VAL A 235 -0.38 -37.11 5.58
CA VAL A 235 -0.96 -37.69 4.37
C VAL A 235 -0.13 -37.28 3.16
N VAL A 236 0.49 -38.27 2.50
CA VAL A 236 1.30 -38.07 1.30
C VAL A 236 0.41 -38.23 0.07
N ARG A 237 0.40 -37.22 -0.80
CA ARG A 237 -0.27 -37.26 -2.12
C ARG A 237 0.65 -36.66 -3.19
N SER A 238 0.29 -36.82 -4.47
CA SER A 238 1.08 -36.43 -5.63
C SER A 238 2.38 -37.23 -5.78
N GLY A 239 3.37 -36.70 -6.51
CA GLY A 239 4.65 -37.33 -6.77
C GLY A 239 4.55 -38.51 -7.74
N ASN A 240 5.13 -39.64 -7.38
CA ASN A 240 5.09 -40.85 -8.19
C ASN A 240 4.01 -41.83 -7.73
N LEU A 241 3.17 -41.44 -6.75
CA LEU A 241 2.13 -42.28 -6.16
C LEU A 241 2.69 -43.58 -5.58
N LEU A 242 3.86 -43.52 -4.92
CA LEU A 242 4.42 -44.66 -4.20
C LEU A 242 3.73 -44.84 -2.85
N THR A 243 3.39 -43.76 -2.17
CA THR A 243 2.73 -43.77 -0.86
C THR A 243 1.21 -43.65 -0.96
N ASP A 244 0.71 -42.60 -1.62
CA ASP A 244 -0.69 -42.15 -1.71
C ASP A 244 -1.58 -42.50 -0.49
N GLY A 245 -1.81 -41.52 0.37
CA GLY A 245 -2.57 -41.62 1.61
C GLY A 245 -1.71 -41.43 2.86
N ALA A 246 -2.22 -41.86 4.01
CA ALA A 246 -1.53 -41.69 5.30
C ALA A 246 -0.18 -42.42 5.32
N ALA A 247 0.87 -41.72 5.75
CA ALA A 247 2.23 -42.24 5.89
C ALA A 247 2.43 -42.89 7.27
N THR A 248 1.65 -43.94 7.54
CA THR A 248 1.67 -44.68 8.81
C THR A 248 2.62 -45.88 8.76
N ALA A 249 3.10 -46.32 9.93
CA ALA A 249 4.09 -47.39 10.03
C ALA A 249 3.60 -48.74 9.46
N ASP A 250 2.32 -49.06 9.62
CA ASP A 250 1.68 -50.29 9.13
C ASP A 250 1.59 -50.36 7.59
N ARG A 251 1.70 -49.23 6.90
CA ARG A 251 1.69 -49.16 5.42
C ARG A 251 3.08 -49.18 4.80
N LYS A 252 4.15 -49.05 5.60
CA LYS A 252 5.53 -48.92 5.09
C LYS A 252 5.92 -50.10 4.19
N ASP A 253 5.60 -51.32 4.60
CA ASP A 253 5.95 -52.54 3.84
C ASP A 253 5.23 -52.62 2.48
N GLU A 254 3.95 -52.23 2.43
CA GLU A 254 3.17 -52.14 1.18
C GLU A 254 3.81 -51.13 0.21
N VAL A 255 4.19 -49.96 0.73
CA VAL A 255 4.81 -48.89 -0.05
C VAL A 255 6.19 -49.30 -0.56
N MET A 256 7.00 -49.95 0.27
CA MET A 256 8.32 -50.46 -0.12
C MET A 256 8.21 -51.58 -1.17
N ALA A 257 7.19 -52.44 -1.10
CA ALA A 257 6.91 -53.41 -2.16
C ALA A 257 6.61 -52.71 -3.49
N ARG A 258 5.89 -51.58 -3.49
CA ARG A 258 5.67 -50.76 -4.69
C ARG A 258 6.94 -50.09 -5.20
N VAL A 259 7.81 -49.59 -4.32
CA VAL A 259 9.13 -49.03 -4.66
C VAL A 259 9.94 -50.04 -5.48
N THR A 260 10.07 -51.27 -4.97
CA THR A 260 10.79 -52.34 -5.65
C THR A 260 10.10 -52.74 -6.95
N ALA A 261 8.78 -52.97 -6.94
CA ALA A 261 8.03 -53.40 -8.11
C ALA A 261 8.11 -52.39 -9.28
N ARG A 262 8.23 -51.10 -8.98
CA ARG A 262 8.33 -50.02 -9.97
C ARG A 262 9.75 -49.59 -10.29
N GLY A 263 10.76 -50.27 -9.73
CA GLY A 263 12.17 -50.03 -10.04
C GLY A 263 12.71 -48.69 -9.55
N PHE A 264 12.18 -48.15 -8.45
CA PHE A 264 12.74 -46.96 -7.83
C PHE A 264 14.01 -47.31 -7.06
N GLY A 265 15.09 -46.56 -7.31
CA GLY A 265 16.39 -46.76 -6.68
C GLY A 265 16.28 -46.83 -5.15
N HIS A 266 16.65 -47.97 -4.59
CA HIS A 266 16.62 -48.25 -3.17
C HIS A 266 17.86 -49.05 -2.77
N GLU A 267 18.50 -48.64 -1.68
CA GLU A 267 19.50 -49.42 -0.95
C GLU A 267 19.16 -49.42 0.54
N ASP A 268 19.28 -50.57 1.21
CA ASP A 268 19.11 -50.70 2.66
C ASP A 268 20.42 -50.28 3.35
N ALA A 269 20.65 -48.97 3.38
CA ALA A 269 21.85 -48.35 3.94
C ALA A 269 21.62 -47.76 5.34
N GLY A 270 20.36 -47.73 5.81
CA GLY A 270 19.95 -47.09 7.05
C GLY A 270 20.10 -45.57 7.00
N SER A 271 19.87 -44.95 8.15
CA SER A 271 20.07 -43.51 8.37
C SER A 271 20.87 -43.25 9.65
N ALA A 272 21.56 -42.13 9.70
CA ALA A 272 22.11 -41.60 10.95
C ALA A 272 21.13 -40.60 11.58
N PRO A 273 21.17 -40.35 12.91
CA PRO A 273 20.49 -39.21 13.51
C PRO A 273 20.97 -37.90 12.88
N GLY A 274 20.05 -36.98 12.60
CA GLY A 274 20.39 -35.64 12.11
C GLY A 274 20.18 -34.55 13.16
N GLU A 275 20.73 -33.38 12.90
CA GLU A 275 20.65 -32.21 13.78
C GLU A 275 19.51 -31.25 13.37
N PRO A 276 18.94 -30.47 14.31
CA PRO A 276 18.00 -29.40 13.98
C PRO A 276 18.61 -28.37 13.02
N LEU A 277 17.82 -27.88 12.07
CA LEU A 277 18.27 -26.88 11.12
C LEU A 277 18.22 -25.48 11.75
N GLN A 278 19.37 -24.84 11.88
CA GLN A 278 19.49 -23.44 12.30
C GLN A 278 19.70 -22.53 11.09
N LEU A 279 18.94 -21.45 11.00
CA LEU A 279 19.07 -20.43 9.96
C LEU A 279 19.30 -19.07 10.58
N GLU A 280 20.39 -18.40 10.22
CA GLU A 280 20.66 -17.01 10.66
C GLU A 280 19.47 -16.10 10.38
N ARG A 281 19.10 -15.25 11.35
CA ARG A 281 17.92 -14.37 11.25
C ARG A 281 17.94 -13.47 10.02
N SER A 282 19.10 -12.90 9.68
CA SER A 282 19.27 -12.09 8.48
C SER A 282 18.93 -12.86 7.20
N HIS A 283 19.40 -14.10 7.08
CA HIS A 283 19.09 -14.97 5.95
C HIS A 283 17.61 -15.40 5.95
N TYR A 284 16.99 -15.60 7.11
CA TYR A 284 15.54 -15.82 7.21
C TYR A 284 14.77 -14.62 6.65
N ALA A 285 15.12 -13.40 7.08
CA ALA A 285 14.47 -12.18 6.62
C ALA A 285 14.65 -11.95 5.11
N GLU A 286 15.83 -12.28 4.56
CA GLU A 286 16.07 -12.26 3.10
C GLU A 286 15.17 -13.22 2.32
N LEU A 287 14.81 -14.37 2.91
CA LEU A 287 14.00 -15.39 2.24
C LEU A 287 12.51 -15.15 2.38
N TYR A 288 12.04 -14.71 3.55
CA TYR A 288 10.62 -14.68 3.90
C TYR A 288 10.14 -13.32 4.44
N GLY A 289 11.02 -12.33 4.53
CA GLY A 289 10.76 -11.09 5.27
C GLY A 289 10.95 -11.24 6.79
N PRO A 290 10.92 -10.12 7.52
CA PRO A 290 11.23 -10.08 8.96
C PRO A 290 10.28 -10.94 9.79
N THR A 291 10.72 -11.35 10.98
CA THR A 291 9.94 -12.11 11.95
C THR A 291 10.03 -11.49 13.35
N VAL A 292 9.43 -12.10 14.37
CA VAL A 292 9.28 -11.57 15.74
C VAL A 292 10.59 -10.96 16.25
N GLY A 293 10.49 -9.71 16.69
CA GLY A 293 11.62 -8.95 17.25
C GLY A 293 12.47 -8.21 16.22
N ASP A 294 12.39 -8.55 14.94
CA ASP A 294 13.06 -7.79 13.89
C ASP A 294 12.39 -6.42 13.72
N VAL A 295 13.17 -5.41 13.33
CA VAL A 295 12.75 -4.03 13.16
C VAL A 295 12.79 -3.64 11.68
N VAL A 296 11.81 -2.88 11.22
CA VAL A 296 11.68 -2.43 9.82
C VAL A 296 11.53 -0.92 9.78
N HIS A 297 12.39 -0.24 9.04
CA HIS A 297 12.23 1.19 8.78
C HIS A 297 11.12 1.45 7.76
N LEU A 298 10.34 2.51 7.96
CA LEU A 298 9.22 2.85 7.09
C LEU A 298 9.62 3.97 6.12
N GLY A 299 9.80 3.66 4.85
CA GLY A 299 10.26 4.61 3.83
C GLY A 299 11.62 5.22 4.19
N ASP A 300 11.81 6.50 3.91
CA ASP A 300 12.93 7.32 4.35
C ASP A 300 12.61 8.16 5.62
N THR A 301 11.58 7.74 6.37
CA THR A 301 11.23 8.35 7.65
C THR A 301 12.17 7.91 8.77
N ALA A 302 12.10 8.58 9.92
CA ALA A 302 12.73 8.13 11.14
C ALA A 302 11.95 7.01 11.85
N LEU A 303 10.80 6.58 11.33
CA LEU A 303 9.92 5.60 11.96
C LEU A 303 10.39 4.17 11.68
N SER A 304 10.19 3.32 12.67
CA SER A 304 10.56 1.92 12.65
C SER A 304 9.53 1.08 13.39
N VAL A 305 9.18 -0.08 12.85
CA VAL A 305 8.24 -1.00 13.49
C VAL A 305 8.92 -2.31 13.85
N ARG A 306 8.58 -2.87 15.01
CA ARG A 306 9.02 -4.20 15.42
C ARG A 306 7.92 -5.21 15.20
N VAL A 307 8.26 -6.37 14.64
CA VAL A 307 7.29 -7.47 14.49
C VAL A 307 6.89 -7.99 15.87
N GLU A 308 5.63 -7.80 16.24
CA GLU A 308 5.05 -8.16 17.55
C GLU A 308 4.72 -9.64 17.62
N ARG A 309 4.28 -10.22 16.50
CA ARG A 309 3.86 -11.62 16.39
C ARG A 309 4.10 -12.16 15.00
N ASP A 310 4.49 -13.43 14.91
CA ASP A 310 4.54 -14.18 13.66
C ASP A 310 3.59 -15.37 13.76
N PHE A 311 2.66 -15.46 12.82
CA PHE A 311 1.69 -16.54 12.70
C PHE A 311 2.19 -17.68 11.81
N THR A 312 3.29 -17.49 11.09
CA THR A 312 3.90 -18.54 10.26
C THR A 312 4.55 -19.61 11.15
N SER A 313 5.00 -20.71 10.54
CA SER A 313 5.73 -21.76 11.26
C SER A 313 7.08 -21.97 10.60
N TYR A 314 8.14 -21.78 11.39
CA TYR A 314 9.50 -21.77 10.88
C TYR A 314 9.87 -23.08 10.17
N GLY A 315 10.15 -23.00 8.87
CA GLY A 315 10.43 -24.14 7.99
C GLY A 315 9.24 -24.65 7.17
N ASP A 316 8.02 -24.17 7.43
CA ASP A 316 6.78 -24.45 6.68
C ASP A 316 6.18 -23.14 6.08
N GLU A 317 7.01 -22.16 5.75
CA GLU A 317 6.58 -20.90 5.11
C GLU A 317 5.97 -21.17 3.73
N CYS A 318 4.88 -20.47 3.41
CA CYS A 318 4.24 -20.55 2.10
C CYS A 318 5.05 -19.74 1.09
N LYS A 319 5.60 -20.38 0.05
CA LYS A 319 6.41 -19.71 -0.97
C LYS A 319 6.12 -20.32 -2.34
N PHE A 320 5.67 -19.46 -3.25
CA PHE A 320 5.34 -19.84 -4.62
C PHE A 320 6.55 -19.75 -5.57
N GLY A 321 6.68 -20.71 -6.48
CA GLY A 321 7.67 -20.72 -7.56
C GLY A 321 8.25 -22.09 -7.90
N GLY A 322 9.11 -22.14 -8.92
CA GLY A 322 9.75 -23.36 -9.40
C GLY A 322 10.50 -24.09 -8.28
N GLY A 323 10.06 -25.32 -7.96
CA GLY A 323 10.67 -26.15 -6.93
C GLY A 323 10.39 -25.73 -5.48
N LYS A 324 9.50 -24.74 -5.23
CA LYS A 324 9.25 -24.21 -3.88
C LYS A 324 8.16 -24.98 -3.12
N THR A 325 7.46 -24.36 -2.16
CA THR A 325 6.57 -25.06 -1.21
C THR A 325 5.14 -25.18 -1.68
N LEU A 326 4.56 -24.12 -2.26
CA LEU A 326 3.19 -24.15 -2.78
C LEU A 326 3.12 -24.92 -4.11
N ARG A 327 3.12 -26.25 -3.99
CA ARG A 327 2.98 -27.24 -5.06
C ARG A 327 2.09 -28.39 -4.58
N GLU A 328 1.46 -29.06 -5.52
CA GLU A 328 0.50 -30.14 -5.27
C GLU A 328 1.04 -31.21 -4.31
N GLY A 329 0.24 -31.58 -3.31
CA GLY A 329 0.57 -32.58 -2.29
C GLY A 329 1.59 -32.10 -1.25
N MET A 330 2.14 -30.91 -1.42
CA MET A 330 3.16 -30.29 -0.56
C MET A 330 2.50 -29.17 0.23
N GLY A 331 2.82 -27.89 -0.02
CA GLY A 331 2.09 -26.75 0.56
C GLY A 331 0.73 -26.48 -0.06
N GLN A 332 0.40 -27.08 -1.22
CA GLN A 332 -0.93 -27.05 -1.83
C GLN A 332 -1.61 -28.40 -1.63
N GLN A 333 -2.76 -28.42 -0.96
CA GLN A 333 -3.51 -29.64 -0.68
C GLN A 333 -4.09 -30.25 -1.96
N THR A 334 -3.92 -31.55 -2.13
CA THR A 334 -4.46 -32.31 -3.27
C THR A 334 -5.95 -32.58 -3.07
N GLY A 335 -6.75 -32.38 -4.12
CA GLY A 335 -8.18 -32.73 -4.12
C GLY A 335 -9.06 -31.80 -3.28
N CYS A 336 -8.51 -30.71 -2.74
CA CYS A 336 -9.28 -29.68 -2.06
C CYS A 336 -10.18 -28.95 -3.06
N ALA A 337 -11.49 -28.93 -2.81
CA ALA A 337 -12.46 -28.27 -3.67
C ALA A 337 -12.41 -26.75 -3.48
N ALA A 338 -12.87 -26.00 -4.48
CA ALA A 338 -12.93 -24.53 -4.42
C ALA A 338 -13.73 -24.00 -3.22
N ALA A 339 -14.71 -24.76 -2.72
CA ALA A 339 -15.48 -24.39 -1.53
C ALA A 339 -14.64 -24.38 -0.25
N ASP A 340 -13.61 -25.22 -0.18
CA ASP A 340 -12.77 -25.41 1.02
C ASP A 340 -11.40 -24.73 0.90
N ALA A 341 -10.94 -24.47 -0.34
CA ALA A 341 -9.71 -23.75 -0.62
C ALA A 341 -9.90 -22.22 -0.56
N LEU A 342 -8.81 -21.49 -0.31
CA LEU A 342 -8.75 -20.05 -0.55
C LEU A 342 -8.86 -19.76 -2.06
N ASP A 343 -9.40 -18.60 -2.43
CA ASP A 343 -9.32 -18.12 -3.81
C ASP A 343 -7.94 -17.50 -4.08
N THR A 344 -7.41 -16.75 -3.11
CA THR A 344 -6.06 -16.17 -3.15
C THR A 344 -5.43 -16.23 -1.76
N VAL A 345 -4.12 -16.47 -1.69
CA VAL A 345 -3.31 -16.31 -0.48
C VAL A 345 -2.24 -15.24 -0.69
N ILE A 346 -2.13 -14.28 0.22
CA ILE A 346 -0.99 -13.37 0.31
C ILE A 346 -0.01 -14.00 1.31
N THR A 347 1.16 -14.41 0.85
CA THR A 347 2.11 -15.18 1.66
C THR A 347 3.10 -14.30 2.41
N ASN A 348 3.41 -14.63 3.67
CA ASN A 348 4.48 -13.99 4.45
C ASN A 348 4.41 -12.45 4.52
N ALA A 349 3.22 -11.87 4.58
CA ALA A 349 3.03 -10.42 4.68
C ALA A 349 3.43 -9.90 6.06
N LEU A 350 4.15 -8.77 6.10
CA LEU A 350 4.23 -7.94 7.30
C LEU A 350 3.04 -6.98 7.33
N VAL A 351 2.05 -7.24 8.17
CA VAL A 351 0.88 -6.38 8.32
C VAL A 351 1.18 -5.25 9.30
N VAL A 352 0.83 -4.01 8.93
CA VAL A 352 0.79 -2.84 9.81
C VAL A 352 -0.65 -2.36 9.88
N ASP A 353 -1.30 -2.59 11.01
CA ASP A 353 -2.72 -2.31 11.21
C ASP A 353 -2.97 -1.83 12.65
N ALA A 354 -3.92 -0.91 12.83
CA ALA A 354 -4.22 -0.32 14.13
C ALA A 354 -4.90 -1.32 15.10
N VAL A 355 -5.68 -2.27 14.58
CA VAL A 355 -6.47 -3.22 15.35
C VAL A 355 -5.69 -4.52 15.55
N LEU A 356 -5.13 -5.06 14.47
CA LEU A 356 -4.39 -6.32 14.49
C LEU A 356 -2.97 -6.17 15.06
N GLY A 357 -2.35 -5.00 14.89
CA GLY A 357 -0.98 -4.71 15.31
C GLY A 357 0.06 -4.79 14.19
N VAL A 358 1.32 -4.99 14.55
CA VAL A 358 2.43 -5.20 13.61
C VAL A 358 2.78 -6.69 13.59
N VAL A 359 2.22 -7.43 12.63
CA VAL A 359 2.29 -8.90 12.63
C VAL A 359 2.77 -9.49 11.31
N LYS A 360 3.46 -10.62 11.38
CA LYS A 360 3.87 -11.43 10.23
C LYS A 360 2.88 -12.58 10.04
N CYS A 361 2.26 -12.71 8.86
CA CYS A 361 1.26 -13.74 8.62
C CYS A 361 1.05 -14.03 7.11
N ASP A 362 0.32 -15.10 6.82
CA ASP A 362 -0.39 -15.26 5.55
C ASP A 362 -1.80 -14.63 5.67
N ILE A 363 -2.32 -14.09 4.57
CA ILE A 363 -3.69 -13.54 4.48
C ILE A 363 -4.47 -14.35 3.45
N GLY A 364 -5.58 -14.96 3.86
CA GLY A 364 -6.45 -15.75 3.00
C GLY A 364 -7.65 -14.96 2.51
N LEU A 365 -7.88 -14.97 1.20
CA LEU A 365 -8.98 -14.28 0.53
C LEU A 365 -9.95 -15.30 -0.09
N LYS A 366 -11.25 -15.03 0.01
CA LYS A 366 -12.31 -15.81 -0.65
C LYS A 366 -13.46 -14.90 -1.04
N GLY A 367 -13.89 -14.97 -2.30
CA GLY A 367 -14.73 -13.95 -2.91
C GLY A 367 -14.08 -12.58 -2.78
N ASN A 368 -14.83 -11.63 -2.22
CA ASN A 368 -14.34 -10.27 -1.98
C ASN A 368 -13.85 -10.01 -0.55
N ARG A 369 -13.70 -11.05 0.29
CA ARG A 369 -13.48 -10.90 1.75
C ARG A 369 -12.16 -11.50 2.21
N ILE A 370 -11.64 -10.95 3.30
CA ILE A 370 -10.60 -11.59 4.10
C ILE A 370 -11.25 -12.71 4.90
N VAL A 371 -10.81 -13.96 4.71
CA VAL A 371 -11.36 -15.12 5.43
C VAL A 371 -10.39 -15.74 6.43
N GLY A 372 -9.12 -15.32 6.41
CA GLY A 372 -8.14 -15.77 7.38
C GLY A 372 -6.92 -14.84 7.45
N VAL A 373 -6.39 -14.71 8.67
CA VAL A 373 -5.10 -14.08 8.98
C VAL A 373 -4.38 -15.06 9.90
N GLY A 374 -3.28 -15.65 9.44
CA GLY A 374 -2.68 -16.77 10.17
C GLY A 374 -1.62 -17.51 9.37
N LYS A 375 -1.60 -18.83 9.52
CA LYS A 375 -0.74 -19.74 8.73
C LYS A 375 -1.57 -20.41 7.64
N ALA A 376 -1.24 -20.18 6.38
CA ALA A 376 -1.81 -20.91 5.27
C ALA A 376 -1.04 -22.22 5.00
N GLY A 377 -1.55 -23.01 4.05
CA GLY A 377 -0.83 -24.13 3.46
C GLY A 377 -1.69 -25.39 3.36
N ASN A 378 -1.06 -26.54 3.60
CA ASN A 378 -1.70 -27.84 3.47
C ASN A 378 -1.73 -28.57 4.82
N PRO A 379 -2.90 -28.78 5.44
CA PRO A 379 -3.02 -29.45 6.73
C PRO A 379 -2.64 -30.95 6.67
N ASP A 380 -2.51 -31.53 5.48
CA ASP A 380 -2.07 -32.93 5.33
C ASP A 380 -0.60 -33.13 5.72
N VAL A 381 0.23 -32.09 5.59
CA VAL A 381 1.70 -32.21 5.70
C VAL A 381 2.37 -31.11 6.52
N MET A 382 1.62 -30.07 6.92
CA MET A 382 2.09 -28.93 7.72
C MET A 382 1.29 -28.83 9.02
N ASP A 383 1.96 -28.50 10.12
CA ASP A 383 1.30 -28.19 11.38
C ASP A 383 0.79 -26.75 11.38
N GLY A 384 -0.22 -26.48 12.22
CA GLY A 384 -0.67 -25.13 12.52
C GLY A 384 -1.37 -24.39 11.39
N VAL A 385 -1.71 -25.06 10.27
CA VAL A 385 -2.52 -24.45 9.21
C VAL A 385 -3.84 -24.00 9.81
N THR A 386 -4.09 -22.70 9.74
CA THR A 386 -5.25 -22.06 10.35
C THR A 386 -6.52 -22.58 9.66
N PRO A 387 -7.58 -22.93 10.41
CA PRO A 387 -8.84 -23.38 9.81
C PRO A 387 -9.36 -22.39 8.75
N GLY A 388 -9.73 -22.90 7.57
CA GLY A 388 -10.16 -22.08 6.43
C GLY A 388 -9.03 -21.46 5.60
N MET A 389 -7.75 -21.65 5.97
CA MET A 389 -6.58 -21.13 5.22
C MET A 389 -5.88 -22.20 4.39
N THR A 390 -6.65 -23.13 3.84
CA THR A 390 -6.12 -24.19 2.99
C THR A 390 -5.78 -23.65 1.60
N VAL A 391 -4.57 -23.90 1.14
CA VAL A 391 -4.16 -23.64 -0.25
C VAL A 391 -4.50 -24.87 -1.08
N GLY A 392 -5.37 -24.72 -2.07
CA GLY A 392 -5.82 -25.80 -2.96
C GLY A 392 -5.44 -25.56 -4.42
N VAL A 393 -5.94 -26.42 -5.31
CA VAL A 393 -5.71 -26.31 -6.76
C VAL A 393 -6.35 -25.06 -7.39
N THR A 394 -7.31 -24.44 -6.69
CA THR A 394 -8.03 -23.24 -7.12
C THR A 394 -7.54 -21.96 -6.44
N THR A 395 -6.41 -22.00 -5.74
CA THR A 395 -5.86 -20.86 -4.99
C THR A 395 -4.76 -20.16 -5.80
N GLU A 396 -4.90 -18.85 -6.01
CA GLU A 396 -3.85 -17.96 -6.50
C GLU A 396 -2.89 -17.55 -5.37
N ALA A 397 -1.66 -17.16 -5.69
CA ALA A 397 -0.66 -16.69 -4.74
C ALA A 397 -0.17 -15.27 -5.06
N ILE A 398 -0.23 -14.40 -4.06
CA ILE A 398 0.44 -13.09 -4.06
C ILE A 398 1.61 -13.17 -3.07
N ALA A 399 2.83 -12.93 -3.55
CA ALA A 399 4.01 -12.96 -2.71
C ALA A 399 4.09 -11.69 -1.84
N GLY A 400 3.78 -11.82 -0.55
CA GLY A 400 3.89 -10.75 0.43
C GLY A 400 5.23 -10.74 1.18
N GLU A 401 6.10 -11.73 0.98
CA GLU A 401 7.42 -11.73 1.60
C GLU A 401 8.19 -10.44 1.30
N LYS A 402 8.73 -9.82 2.37
CA LYS A 402 9.48 -8.55 2.32
C LYS A 402 8.64 -7.33 1.94
N LEU A 403 7.32 -7.46 1.85
CA LEU A 403 6.39 -6.35 1.67
C LEU A 403 5.65 -6.06 2.98
N VAL A 404 5.25 -4.80 3.12
CA VAL A 404 4.29 -4.37 4.14
C VAL A 404 2.89 -4.39 3.54
N VAL A 405 1.91 -4.90 4.29
CA VAL A 405 0.49 -4.86 3.94
C VAL A 405 -0.26 -3.96 4.91
N THR A 406 -1.08 -3.06 4.39
CA THR A 406 -2.03 -2.26 5.18
C THR A 406 -3.44 -2.48 4.64
N ALA A 407 -4.45 -2.09 5.42
CA ALA A 407 -5.77 -1.83 4.85
C ALA A 407 -5.67 -0.72 3.79
N GLY A 408 -6.58 -0.74 2.81
CA GLY A 408 -6.77 0.39 1.91
C GLY A 408 -7.24 1.64 2.65
N GLY A 409 -6.67 2.79 2.30
CA GLY A 409 -7.01 4.04 2.96
C GLY A 409 -8.45 4.51 2.68
N VAL A 410 -8.99 5.26 3.63
CA VAL A 410 -10.35 5.80 3.65
C VAL A 410 -10.26 7.31 3.82
N ASP A 411 -10.61 8.04 2.76
CA ASP A 411 -10.67 9.50 2.81
C ASP A 411 -12.12 9.96 2.92
N THR A 412 -12.42 10.66 4.00
CA THR A 412 -13.78 11.08 4.35
C THR A 412 -14.05 12.57 4.14
N HIS A 413 -13.14 13.33 3.54
CA HIS A 413 -13.37 14.74 3.19
C HIS A 413 -13.13 14.98 1.69
N ILE A 414 -13.95 14.34 0.86
CA ILE A 414 -13.84 14.41 -0.60
C ILE A 414 -14.77 15.44 -1.21
N HIS A 415 -14.19 16.39 -1.95
CA HIS A 415 -14.93 17.21 -2.90
C HIS A 415 -14.90 16.54 -4.28
N PHE A 416 -16.04 16.01 -4.72
CA PHE A 416 -16.15 15.35 -6.04
C PHE A 416 -16.20 16.39 -7.19
N ILE A 417 -15.11 17.13 -7.34
CA ILE A 417 -14.92 18.20 -8.35
C ILE A 417 -14.61 17.61 -9.71
N CYS A 418 -13.77 16.57 -9.79
CA CYS A 418 -13.46 15.88 -11.03
C CYS A 418 -13.16 14.39 -10.83
N PRO A 419 -13.44 13.53 -11.83
CA PRO A 419 -13.22 12.08 -11.71
C PRO A 419 -11.74 11.69 -11.66
N GLN A 420 -10.82 12.53 -12.15
CA GLN A 420 -9.38 12.23 -12.16
C GLN A 420 -8.82 12.04 -10.74
N GLN A 421 -9.44 12.65 -9.74
CA GLN A 421 -9.06 12.43 -8.34
C GLN A 421 -9.13 10.95 -7.95
N CYS A 422 -10.00 10.15 -8.58
CA CYS A 422 -10.12 8.72 -8.30
C CYS A 422 -8.85 7.96 -8.71
N ASP A 423 -8.21 8.35 -9.82
CA ASP A 423 -6.96 7.75 -10.29
C ASP A 423 -5.82 8.06 -9.31
N ASP A 424 -5.71 9.32 -8.87
CA ASP A 424 -4.71 9.73 -7.87
C ASP A 424 -4.96 9.09 -6.50
N ALA A 425 -6.22 8.98 -6.08
CA ALA A 425 -6.63 8.32 -4.84
C ALA A 425 -6.15 6.86 -4.83
N ILE A 426 -6.55 6.07 -5.81
CA ILE A 426 -6.21 4.65 -5.84
C ILE A 426 -4.72 4.42 -6.12
N ALA A 427 -4.08 5.25 -6.94
CA ALA A 427 -2.64 5.16 -7.17
C ALA A 427 -1.82 5.44 -5.90
N SER A 428 -2.35 6.22 -4.96
CA SER A 428 -1.73 6.49 -3.66
C SER A 428 -2.01 5.42 -2.60
N GLY A 429 -2.98 4.51 -2.81
CA GLY A 429 -3.38 3.48 -1.85
C GLY A 429 -4.71 3.74 -1.13
N LEU A 430 -5.48 4.76 -1.53
CA LEU A 430 -6.85 4.93 -1.07
C LEU A 430 -7.79 3.95 -1.80
N THR A 431 -8.74 3.37 -1.07
CA THR A 431 -9.73 2.43 -1.62
C THR A 431 -11.17 2.86 -1.38
N THR A 432 -11.37 3.90 -0.57
CA THR A 432 -12.69 4.44 -0.22
C THR A 432 -12.66 5.97 -0.24
N MET A 433 -13.67 6.56 -0.88
CA MET A 433 -13.89 8.00 -0.96
C MET A 433 -15.27 8.34 -0.41
N TYR A 434 -15.31 9.20 0.60
CA TYR A 434 -16.54 9.70 1.20
C TYR A 434 -16.53 11.23 1.23
N GLY A 435 -17.61 11.85 0.78
CA GLY A 435 -17.76 13.31 0.74
C GLY A 435 -18.91 13.70 -0.18
N GLY A 436 -18.86 14.85 -0.83
CA GLY A 436 -19.98 15.29 -1.68
C GLY A 436 -19.54 16.14 -2.86
N GLY A 437 -20.38 16.18 -3.88
CA GLY A 437 -20.13 16.97 -5.08
C GLY A 437 -20.92 16.54 -6.30
N THR A 438 -20.84 17.34 -7.35
CA THR A 438 -21.56 17.17 -8.63
C THR A 438 -20.70 17.52 -9.85
N GLY A 439 -19.37 17.53 -9.70
CA GLY A 439 -18.43 18.12 -10.65
C GLY A 439 -18.00 19.53 -10.23
N PRO A 440 -17.41 20.34 -11.14
CA PRO A 440 -16.76 21.61 -10.79
C PRO A 440 -17.76 22.77 -10.64
N ALA A 441 -18.94 22.52 -10.07
CA ALA A 441 -19.88 23.57 -9.69
C ALA A 441 -19.33 24.33 -8.48
N SER A 442 -19.58 25.65 -8.40
CA SER A 442 -19.08 26.48 -7.30
C SER A 442 -19.41 25.91 -5.91
N GLY A 443 -20.63 25.38 -5.73
CA GLY A 443 -21.03 24.74 -4.49
C GLY A 443 -20.21 23.48 -4.14
N THR A 444 -19.77 22.70 -5.13
CA THR A 444 -18.90 21.53 -4.93
C THR A 444 -17.44 21.93 -4.76
N CYS A 445 -16.97 22.95 -5.47
CA CYS A 445 -15.63 23.51 -5.28
C CYS A 445 -15.44 24.07 -3.87
N ALA A 446 -16.52 24.50 -3.21
CA ALA A 446 -16.50 25.01 -1.85
C ALA A 446 -16.92 23.98 -0.79
N THR A 447 -17.85 23.06 -1.10
CA THR A 447 -18.50 22.22 -0.07
C THR A 447 -18.66 20.76 -0.52
N THR A 448 -18.48 19.83 0.42
CA THR A 448 -18.75 18.40 0.27
C THR A 448 -20.25 18.07 0.30
N CYS A 449 -21.02 18.67 -0.62
CA CYS A 449 -22.46 18.44 -0.76
C CYS A 449 -22.81 17.91 -2.16
N THR A 450 -23.63 16.86 -2.20
CA THR A 450 -24.42 16.43 -3.37
C THR A 450 -25.90 16.75 -3.08
N PRO A 451 -26.38 17.97 -3.38
CA PRO A 451 -27.60 18.51 -2.76
C PRO A 451 -28.92 17.86 -3.16
N ALA A 452 -29.11 17.51 -4.44
CA ALA A 452 -30.41 17.06 -4.94
C ALA A 452 -30.49 15.52 -5.06
N PRO A 453 -31.67 14.91 -4.84
CA PRO A 453 -31.89 13.48 -5.05
C PRO A 453 -31.41 12.95 -6.43
N SER A 454 -31.69 13.71 -7.50
CA SER A 454 -31.25 13.37 -8.86
C SER A 454 -29.74 13.42 -9.04
N GLU A 455 -29.04 14.26 -8.26
CA GLU A 455 -27.58 14.37 -8.30
C GLU A 455 -26.94 13.22 -7.53
N VAL A 456 -27.53 12.80 -6.40
CA VAL A 456 -27.10 11.59 -5.68
C VAL A 456 -27.22 10.36 -6.57
N GLU A 457 -28.35 10.18 -7.24
CA GLU A 457 -28.55 9.11 -8.21
C GLU A 457 -27.52 9.17 -9.35
N MET A 458 -27.27 10.37 -9.89
CA MET A 458 -26.30 10.58 -10.97
C MET A 458 -24.89 10.21 -10.52
N MET A 459 -24.46 10.66 -9.34
CA MET A 459 -23.12 10.38 -8.81
C MET A 459 -22.92 8.89 -8.49
N LEU A 460 -23.93 8.21 -7.96
CA LEU A 460 -23.91 6.75 -7.76
C LEU A 460 -23.72 6.00 -9.08
N LYS A 461 -24.40 6.43 -10.16
CA LYS A 461 -24.22 5.84 -11.49
C LYS A 461 -22.87 6.19 -12.11
N ALA A 462 -22.40 7.42 -11.94
CA ALA A 462 -21.16 7.92 -12.54
C ALA A 462 -19.91 7.27 -11.96
N THR A 463 -19.97 6.75 -10.73
CA THR A 463 -18.84 6.07 -10.06
C THR A 463 -18.99 4.55 -10.01
N ASP A 464 -20.02 3.97 -10.63
CA ASP A 464 -20.35 2.55 -10.54
C ASP A 464 -19.27 1.64 -11.18
N ASP A 465 -18.49 2.15 -12.13
CA ASP A 465 -17.40 1.44 -12.81
C ASP A 465 -16.00 1.82 -12.32
N LEU A 466 -15.89 2.61 -11.25
CA LEU A 466 -14.60 2.97 -10.64
C LEU A 466 -14.24 1.99 -9.50
N PRO A 467 -13.03 1.42 -9.42
CA PRO A 467 -12.64 0.39 -8.46
C PRO A 467 -12.37 0.92 -7.03
N LEU A 468 -13.31 1.68 -6.49
CA LEU A 468 -13.28 2.35 -5.20
C LEU A 468 -14.64 2.19 -4.52
N ASN A 469 -14.66 2.19 -3.19
CA ASN A 469 -15.91 2.37 -2.45
C ASN A 469 -16.28 3.85 -2.41
N PHE A 470 -17.58 4.17 -2.49
CA PHE A 470 -18.07 5.55 -2.50
C PHE A 470 -19.16 5.77 -1.45
N GLY A 471 -19.13 6.91 -0.77
CA GLY A 471 -20.25 7.43 0.02
C GLY A 471 -20.45 8.91 -0.30
N PHE A 472 -21.71 9.32 -0.50
CA PHE A 472 -22.05 10.70 -0.85
C PHE A 472 -22.77 11.41 0.30
N SER A 473 -22.36 12.63 0.65
CA SER A 473 -23.03 13.47 1.63
C SER A 473 -23.96 14.48 0.96
N GLY A 474 -25.19 14.58 1.47
CA GLY A 474 -26.12 15.64 1.13
C GLY A 474 -25.78 16.96 1.82
N LYS A 475 -26.57 17.99 1.55
CA LYS A 475 -26.47 19.28 2.25
C LYS A 475 -27.36 19.26 3.50
N GLY A 476 -26.78 19.51 4.67
CA GLY A 476 -27.48 19.54 5.96
C GLY A 476 -27.92 20.93 6.44
N ASN A 477 -27.49 22.01 5.77
CA ASN A 477 -27.80 23.38 6.17
C ASN A 477 -29.27 23.74 5.94
N THR A 478 -30.11 23.48 6.94
CA THR A 478 -31.52 23.90 7.00
C THR A 478 -31.99 23.99 8.44
N SER A 479 -32.86 24.95 8.76
CA SER A 479 -33.57 25.00 10.04
C SER A 479 -34.88 24.19 10.04
N ASP A 480 -35.29 23.68 8.88
CA ASP A 480 -36.43 22.77 8.71
C ASP A 480 -35.98 21.54 7.90
N PRO A 481 -35.92 20.34 8.52
CA PRO A 481 -35.32 19.16 7.90
C PRO A 481 -36.22 18.46 6.88
N GLY A 482 -37.43 18.97 6.60
CA GLY A 482 -38.41 18.27 5.76
C GLY A 482 -37.89 17.82 4.38
N GLY A 483 -36.96 18.56 3.77
CA GLY A 483 -36.34 18.20 2.49
C GLY A 483 -35.16 17.22 2.57
N LEU A 484 -34.59 16.99 3.76
CA LEU A 484 -33.40 16.12 3.91
C LEU A 484 -33.72 14.65 3.66
N LEU A 485 -34.96 14.23 3.95
CA LEU A 485 -35.40 12.84 3.77
C LEU A 485 -35.26 12.38 2.31
N GLU A 486 -35.63 13.22 1.34
CA GLU A 486 -35.54 12.85 -0.08
C GLU A 486 -34.09 12.59 -0.52
N VAL A 487 -33.14 13.34 0.04
CA VAL A 487 -31.70 13.22 -0.27
C VAL A 487 -31.12 11.94 0.36
N ILE A 488 -31.50 11.64 1.59
CA ILE A 488 -31.14 10.40 2.29
C ILE A 488 -31.72 9.18 1.59
N GLU A 489 -33.01 9.20 1.22
CA GLU A 489 -33.67 8.11 0.49
C GLU A 489 -33.11 7.89 -0.91
N ALA A 490 -32.57 8.95 -1.54
CA ALA A 490 -31.90 8.84 -2.83
C ALA A 490 -30.51 8.20 -2.76
N GLY A 491 -29.92 8.07 -1.57
CA GLY A 491 -28.65 7.37 -1.37
C GLY A 491 -27.57 8.15 -0.64
N ALA A 492 -27.81 9.38 -0.18
CA ALA A 492 -26.82 10.06 0.64
C ALA A 492 -26.56 9.27 1.93
N ALA A 493 -25.28 9.04 2.25
CA ALA A 493 -24.81 8.31 3.41
C ALA A 493 -24.63 9.19 4.66
N GLY A 494 -24.71 10.51 4.48
CA GLY A 494 -24.65 11.50 5.56
C GLY A 494 -24.89 12.89 5.03
N LEU A 495 -24.65 13.90 5.86
CA LEU A 495 -24.91 15.31 5.52
C LEU A 495 -23.73 16.19 5.95
N LYS A 496 -23.45 17.22 5.16
CA LYS A 496 -22.47 18.27 5.47
C LYS A 496 -23.19 19.55 5.88
N LEU A 497 -22.78 20.12 7.02
CA LEU A 497 -23.03 21.50 7.41
C LEU A 497 -21.82 22.36 6.99
N HIS A 498 -22.04 23.41 6.21
CA HIS A 498 -20.98 24.31 5.74
C HIS A 498 -21.34 25.79 5.89
N GLU A 499 -20.36 26.62 6.27
CA GLU A 499 -20.58 28.05 6.51
C GLU A 499 -21.08 28.80 5.27
N ASP A 500 -20.56 28.48 4.07
CA ASP A 500 -21.04 28.99 2.77
C ASP A 500 -22.54 28.76 2.51
N TRP A 501 -23.14 27.77 3.18
CA TRP A 501 -24.60 27.51 3.14
C TRP A 501 -25.32 27.93 4.45
N GLY A 502 -24.59 28.49 5.42
CA GLY A 502 -25.06 28.94 6.73
C GLY A 502 -25.01 27.85 7.80
N THR A 503 -23.89 27.75 8.54
CA THR A 503 -23.75 26.83 9.68
C THR A 503 -24.19 27.51 10.98
N THR A 504 -25.48 27.83 11.07
CA THR A 504 -26.05 28.51 12.23
C THR A 504 -26.47 27.51 13.33
N PRO A 505 -26.62 27.92 14.60
CA PRO A 505 -27.13 27.06 15.67
C PRO A 505 -28.44 26.34 15.32
N ALA A 506 -29.35 27.01 14.61
CA ALA A 506 -30.61 26.41 14.18
C ALA A 506 -30.41 25.29 13.13
N ALA A 507 -29.48 25.48 12.19
CA ALA A 507 -29.16 24.47 11.19
C ALA A 507 -28.42 23.27 11.80
N ILE A 508 -27.50 23.52 12.74
CA ILE A 508 -26.81 22.48 13.51
C ILE A 508 -27.83 21.60 14.25
N ASP A 509 -28.75 22.22 14.99
CA ASP A 509 -29.73 21.50 15.80
C ASP A 509 -30.72 20.67 14.96
N ALA A 510 -31.26 21.26 13.88
CA ALA A 510 -32.19 20.58 12.99
C ALA A 510 -31.53 19.40 12.27
N CYS A 511 -30.31 19.59 11.76
CA CYS A 511 -29.56 18.54 11.05
C CYS A 511 -29.20 17.37 11.98
N LEU A 512 -28.72 17.64 13.19
CA LEU A 512 -28.39 16.59 14.16
C LEU A 512 -29.63 15.85 14.67
N THR A 513 -30.76 16.56 14.87
CA THR A 513 -32.04 15.92 15.24
C THR A 513 -32.48 14.94 14.14
N PHE A 514 -32.41 15.38 12.88
CA PHE A 514 -32.71 14.52 11.74
C PHE A 514 -31.75 13.32 11.64
N ALA A 515 -30.47 13.52 11.94
CA ALA A 515 -29.46 12.46 11.95
C ALA A 515 -29.74 11.38 13.01
N ASP A 516 -30.17 11.78 14.20
CA ASP A 516 -30.52 10.86 15.29
C ASP A 516 -31.68 9.92 14.89
N GLU A 517 -32.61 10.38 14.06
CA GLU A 517 -33.73 9.59 13.55
C GLU A 517 -33.34 8.66 12.38
N ASN A 518 -32.30 9.01 11.61
CA ASN A 518 -31.94 8.33 10.36
C ASN A 518 -30.62 7.56 10.41
N ASP A 519 -29.89 7.62 11.52
CA ASP A 519 -28.58 6.98 11.75
C ASP A 519 -27.52 7.30 10.68
N VAL A 520 -27.37 8.59 10.36
CA VAL A 520 -26.37 9.06 9.39
C VAL A 520 -25.34 10.00 10.03
N ALA A 521 -24.11 9.99 9.51
CA ALA A 521 -23.05 10.85 10.00
C ALA A 521 -23.27 12.31 9.57
N ILE A 522 -23.00 13.24 10.49
CA ILE A 522 -23.00 14.68 10.23
C ILE A 522 -21.56 15.17 10.24
N THR A 523 -21.15 15.79 9.14
CA THR A 523 -19.88 16.49 9.05
C THR A 523 -20.12 17.99 9.11
N ILE A 524 -19.21 18.73 9.73
CA ILE A 524 -19.38 20.17 9.94
C ILE A 524 -18.11 20.95 9.61
N HIS A 525 -18.34 22.06 8.91
CA HIS A 525 -17.47 23.22 8.77
C HIS A 525 -18.22 24.38 9.42
N THR A 526 -17.70 24.87 10.54
CA THR A 526 -18.41 25.82 11.41
C THR A 526 -18.29 27.26 10.90
N ASP A 527 -19.03 28.18 11.52
CA ASP A 527 -19.10 29.60 11.17
C ASP A 527 -17.78 30.33 11.49
N THR A 528 -16.89 30.48 10.50
CA THR A 528 -15.58 31.14 10.69
C THR A 528 -15.74 32.59 11.13
N LEU A 529 -16.77 33.25 10.61
CA LEU A 529 -17.06 34.66 10.83
C LEU A 529 -17.59 34.94 12.24
N ASN A 530 -17.96 33.90 12.98
CA ASN A 530 -18.69 34.01 14.24
C ASN A 530 -19.98 34.84 14.08
N GLU A 531 -20.64 34.76 12.92
CA GLU A 531 -21.81 35.58 12.58
C GLU A 531 -22.99 35.28 13.50
N SER A 532 -23.26 33.99 13.74
CA SER A 532 -24.38 33.53 14.58
C SER A 532 -24.00 33.25 16.03
N GLY A 533 -22.71 33.29 16.37
CA GLY A 533 -22.16 32.95 17.69
C GLY A 533 -20.72 32.48 17.61
N PHE A 534 -20.10 32.24 18.77
CA PHE A 534 -18.75 31.69 18.87
C PHE A 534 -18.77 30.14 18.90
N VAL A 535 -17.60 29.52 18.99
CA VAL A 535 -17.47 28.05 19.06
C VAL A 535 -18.32 27.43 20.18
N ASP A 536 -18.42 28.11 21.34
CA ASP A 536 -19.22 27.66 22.48
C ASP A 536 -20.73 27.60 22.16
N ASP A 537 -21.22 28.51 21.31
CA ASP A 537 -22.63 28.52 20.87
C ASP A 537 -22.92 27.37 19.90
N SER A 538 -21.98 27.08 18.99
CA SER A 538 -22.05 25.90 18.12
C SER A 538 -22.00 24.60 18.92
N LEU A 539 -21.13 24.50 19.93
CA LEU A 539 -21.10 23.37 20.87
C LEU A 539 -22.42 23.25 21.65
N GLY A 540 -22.98 24.37 22.09
CA GLY A 540 -24.30 24.43 22.70
C GLY A 540 -25.42 23.91 21.77
N ALA A 541 -25.34 24.22 20.48
CA ALA A 541 -26.27 23.72 19.46
C ALA A 541 -26.09 22.23 19.15
N ILE A 542 -24.87 21.69 19.27
CA ILE A 542 -24.60 20.26 19.11
C ILE A 542 -25.29 19.44 20.21
N LYS A 543 -25.45 19.99 21.43
CA LYS A 543 -26.16 19.35 22.56
C LYS A 543 -25.61 17.96 22.92
N GLY A 544 -24.30 17.78 22.83
CA GLY A 544 -23.61 16.52 23.16
C GLY A 544 -23.89 15.37 22.18
N ARG A 545 -24.52 15.62 21.03
CA ARG A 545 -24.74 14.61 19.98
C ARG A 545 -23.47 14.38 19.16
N THR A 546 -23.33 13.18 18.60
CA THR A 546 -22.18 12.84 17.76
C THR A 546 -22.08 13.75 16.54
N ILE A 547 -20.89 14.29 16.30
CA ILE A 547 -20.61 15.10 15.10
C ILE A 547 -19.14 14.95 14.68
N HIS A 548 -18.89 14.93 13.38
CA HIS A 548 -17.53 14.91 12.82
C HIS A 548 -17.15 16.32 12.39
N THR A 549 -16.21 16.94 13.12
CA THR A 549 -15.65 18.24 12.75
C THR A 549 -14.54 18.06 11.72
N TYR A 550 -14.74 18.60 10.52
CA TYR A 550 -13.67 18.68 9.53
C TYR A 550 -12.64 19.74 9.90
N HIS A 551 -11.41 19.58 9.37
CA HIS A 551 -10.26 20.49 9.52
C HIS A 551 -10.27 21.25 10.86
N SER A 552 -10.28 20.48 11.95
CA SER A 552 -10.60 20.95 13.30
C SER A 552 -9.61 21.99 13.83
N GLU A 553 -8.44 22.12 13.21
CA GLU A 553 -7.48 23.20 13.48
C GLU A 553 -7.98 24.58 13.01
N GLY A 554 -8.74 24.63 11.92
CA GLY A 554 -9.43 25.83 11.45
C GLY A 554 -8.86 26.55 10.23
N ALA A 555 -7.68 26.21 9.70
CA ALA A 555 -7.16 26.82 8.48
C ALA A 555 -8.08 26.52 7.28
N GLY A 556 -8.54 25.27 7.18
CA GLY A 556 -9.57 24.84 6.22
C GLY A 556 -10.94 25.46 6.47
N GLY A 557 -11.16 26.04 7.66
CA GLY A 557 -12.35 26.82 8.04
C GLY A 557 -12.97 26.37 9.36
N GLY A 558 -13.64 27.31 10.02
CA GLY A 558 -14.24 27.13 11.34
C GLY A 558 -14.00 28.35 12.24
N HIS A 559 -14.72 28.42 13.36
CA HIS A 559 -14.73 29.57 14.28
C HIS A 559 -13.32 30.11 14.52
N ALA A 560 -13.07 31.36 14.12
CA ALA A 560 -11.78 31.99 14.30
C ALA A 560 -11.69 32.66 15.69
N PRO A 561 -10.60 32.46 16.46
CA PRO A 561 -9.44 31.61 16.16
C PRO A 561 -9.50 30.20 16.77
N ASP A 562 -10.58 29.84 17.48
CA ASP A 562 -10.56 28.82 18.53
C ASP A 562 -11.39 27.55 18.27
N ILE A 563 -11.75 27.28 17.02
CA ILE A 563 -12.43 26.03 16.63
C ILE A 563 -11.71 24.76 17.10
N ILE A 564 -10.39 24.79 17.25
CA ILE A 564 -9.58 23.65 17.72
C ILE A 564 -9.97 23.14 19.11
N LYS A 565 -10.69 23.95 19.91
CA LYS A 565 -11.29 23.55 21.19
C LYS A 565 -12.15 22.29 21.08
N VAL A 566 -12.81 22.06 19.94
CA VAL A 566 -13.67 20.89 19.72
C VAL A 566 -12.93 19.56 19.86
N CYS A 567 -11.59 19.55 19.78
CA CYS A 567 -10.81 18.33 19.97
C CYS A 567 -10.86 17.78 21.42
N GLY A 568 -11.26 18.63 22.39
CA GLY A 568 -11.48 18.25 23.79
C GLY A 568 -12.85 17.62 24.06
N GLU A 569 -13.79 17.68 23.10
CA GLU A 569 -15.18 17.27 23.32
C GLU A 569 -15.39 15.75 23.11
N PRO A 570 -16.09 15.05 24.02
CA PRO A 570 -16.24 13.59 23.97
C PRO A 570 -17.17 13.09 22.85
N ASN A 571 -18.09 13.93 22.39
CA ASN A 571 -19.03 13.61 21.30
C ASN A 571 -18.53 14.08 19.92
N VAL A 572 -17.38 14.75 19.86
CA VAL A 572 -16.79 15.21 18.60
C VAL A 572 -15.81 14.17 18.08
N LEU A 573 -15.85 13.92 16.77
CA LEU A 573 -14.91 13.10 16.02
C LEU A 573 -14.02 14.02 15.19
N PRO A 574 -12.91 14.56 15.73
CA PRO A 574 -12.13 15.58 15.05
C PRO A 574 -11.26 14.98 13.95
N SER A 575 -11.31 15.59 12.77
CA SER A 575 -10.36 15.34 11.68
C SER A 575 -9.57 16.58 11.30
N SER A 576 -8.43 16.33 10.65
CA SER A 576 -7.64 17.33 9.93
C SER A 576 -7.69 17.08 8.43
N THR A 577 -7.43 18.13 7.67
CA THR A 577 -7.15 18.05 6.25
C THR A 577 -5.63 18.12 6.04
N ASN A 578 -5.16 17.68 4.88
CA ASN A 578 -3.74 17.37 4.74
C ASN A 578 -2.78 18.51 4.34
N PRO A 579 -3.18 19.72 3.88
CA PRO A 579 -2.19 20.69 3.42
C PRO A 579 -1.40 21.32 4.59
N THR A 580 -1.99 21.40 5.78
CA THR A 580 -1.32 21.90 6.98
C THR A 580 -0.33 20.89 7.56
N ARG A 581 -0.30 19.66 7.02
CA ARG A 581 0.34 18.50 7.65
C ARG A 581 1.71 18.20 7.03
N PRO A 582 2.76 18.06 7.84
CA PRO A 582 2.94 18.75 9.11
C PRO A 582 3.15 20.26 8.92
N PHE A 583 3.25 20.99 10.02
CA PHE A 583 3.66 22.40 9.97
C PHE A 583 5.11 22.51 9.44
N THR A 584 5.28 23.19 8.31
CA THR A 584 6.57 23.43 7.63
C THR A 584 6.82 24.90 7.37
N VAL A 585 8.04 25.23 6.96
CA VAL A 585 8.48 26.62 6.73
C VAL A 585 7.68 27.37 5.65
N ASN A 586 7.02 26.66 4.73
CA ASN A 586 6.21 27.29 3.67
C ASN A 586 4.71 27.24 3.96
N THR A 587 4.28 26.60 5.06
CA THR A 587 2.86 26.31 5.30
C THR A 587 2.03 27.59 5.40
N ILE A 588 2.49 28.59 6.17
CA ILE A 588 1.74 29.84 6.38
C ILE A 588 1.59 30.64 5.10
N ASP A 589 2.71 30.89 4.40
CA ASP A 589 2.70 31.66 3.16
C ASP A 589 1.83 31.00 2.08
N GLU A 590 1.90 29.67 1.94
CA GLU A 590 1.05 28.92 1.03
C GLU A 590 -0.42 29.05 1.37
N HIS A 591 -0.79 28.86 2.65
CA HIS A 591 -2.20 28.81 3.05
C HIS A 591 -2.86 30.18 3.02
N LEU A 592 -2.11 31.25 3.32
CA LEU A 592 -2.63 32.60 3.23
C LEU A 592 -3.02 32.93 1.78
N ASP A 593 -2.15 32.64 0.80
CA ASP A 593 -2.45 32.88 -0.60
C ASP A 593 -3.56 31.95 -1.13
N MET A 594 -3.53 30.67 -0.74
CA MET A 594 -4.56 29.68 -1.10
C MET A 594 -5.94 30.10 -0.61
N LEU A 595 -6.05 30.54 0.65
CA LEU A 595 -7.30 30.99 1.24
C LEU A 595 -7.89 32.17 0.46
N MET A 596 -7.05 33.16 0.14
CA MET A 596 -7.50 34.34 -0.61
C MET A 596 -8.03 33.97 -1.99
N VAL A 597 -7.41 33.00 -2.67
CA VAL A 597 -7.89 32.50 -3.96
C VAL A 597 -9.20 31.72 -3.80
N CYS A 598 -9.28 30.78 -2.85
CA CYS A 598 -10.46 29.94 -2.64
C CYS A 598 -11.71 30.76 -2.30
N HIS A 599 -11.58 31.79 -1.48
CA HIS A 599 -12.69 32.64 -1.03
C HIS A 599 -12.84 33.94 -1.84
N HIS A 600 -12.10 34.12 -2.94
CA HIS A 600 -12.15 35.32 -3.79
C HIS A 600 -11.92 36.64 -3.02
N LEU A 601 -11.03 36.59 -2.02
CA LEU A 601 -10.68 37.74 -1.18
C LEU A 601 -9.75 38.69 -1.94
N ASP A 602 -9.91 39.99 -1.70
CA ASP A 602 -9.13 41.04 -2.34
C ASP A 602 -8.03 41.56 -1.39
N LYS A 603 -6.76 41.42 -1.81
CA LYS A 603 -5.58 41.93 -1.07
C LYS A 603 -5.60 43.44 -0.83
N SER A 604 -6.42 44.18 -1.58
CA SER A 604 -6.57 45.63 -1.41
C SER A 604 -7.64 46.02 -0.38
N ILE A 605 -8.44 45.06 0.11
CA ILE A 605 -9.46 45.28 1.14
C ILE A 605 -8.86 44.89 2.50
N PRO A 606 -8.67 45.84 3.44
CA PRO A 606 -8.10 45.56 4.75
C PRO A 606 -8.87 44.50 5.55
N GLU A 607 -10.19 44.48 5.41
CA GLU A 607 -11.08 43.52 6.09
C GLU A 607 -10.85 42.09 5.60
N ASP A 608 -10.61 41.89 4.30
CA ASP A 608 -10.34 40.59 3.69
C ASP A 608 -8.97 40.05 4.13
N VAL A 609 -7.96 40.93 4.24
CA VAL A 609 -6.64 40.58 4.77
C VAL A 609 -6.74 40.22 6.25
N ALA A 610 -7.47 41.00 7.05
CA ALA A 610 -7.69 40.71 8.47
C ALA A 610 -8.43 39.38 8.68
N PHE A 611 -9.40 39.05 7.82
CA PHE A 611 -10.06 37.75 7.82
C PHE A 611 -9.06 36.62 7.52
N ALA A 612 -8.22 36.78 6.49
CA ALA A 612 -7.23 35.78 6.13
C ALA A 612 -6.17 35.56 7.23
N GLU A 613 -5.68 36.64 7.84
CA GLU A 613 -4.72 36.61 8.95
C GLU A 613 -5.31 36.02 10.23
N SER A 614 -6.62 36.18 10.47
CA SER A 614 -7.29 35.53 11.61
C SER A 614 -7.55 34.05 11.39
N ARG A 615 -7.59 33.58 10.12
CA ARG A 615 -7.86 32.19 9.74
C ARG A 615 -6.59 31.33 9.61
N ILE A 616 -5.49 31.88 9.11
CA ILE A 616 -4.23 31.15 8.92
C ILE A 616 -3.27 31.48 10.05
N ARG A 617 -3.14 30.59 11.03
CA ARG A 617 -2.41 30.86 12.29
C ARG A 617 -1.32 29.81 12.50
N GLY A 618 -0.08 30.24 12.75
CA GLY A 618 1.04 29.33 12.99
C GLY A 618 0.88 28.53 14.27
N GLU A 619 0.28 29.15 15.29
CA GLU A 619 0.08 28.61 16.63
C GLU A 619 -0.88 27.41 16.61
N THR A 620 -2.03 27.53 15.95
CA THR A 620 -3.01 26.42 15.87
C THR A 620 -2.54 25.31 14.95
N ILE A 621 -1.87 25.62 13.83
CA ILE A 621 -1.25 24.62 12.93
C ILE A 621 -0.13 23.85 13.67
N ALA A 622 0.67 24.51 14.51
CA ALA A 622 1.67 23.87 15.35
C ALA A 622 1.04 23.00 16.45
N ALA A 623 -0.07 23.45 17.05
CA ALA A 623 -0.81 22.67 18.03
C ALA A 623 -1.45 21.41 17.40
N GLU A 624 -1.96 21.52 16.17
CA GLU A 624 -2.55 20.41 15.40
C GLU A 624 -1.56 19.25 15.24
N ASP A 625 -0.27 19.53 14.98
CA ASP A 625 0.78 18.51 14.90
C ASP A 625 0.87 17.70 16.20
N ILE A 626 0.81 18.36 17.36
CA ILE A 626 0.93 17.73 18.67
C ILE A 626 -0.37 17.00 19.03
N LEU A 627 -1.53 17.58 18.74
CA LEU A 627 -2.83 16.95 18.97
C LEU A 627 -3.01 15.67 18.13
N HIS A 628 -2.40 15.60 16.94
CA HIS A 628 -2.31 14.33 16.21
C HIS A 628 -1.45 13.32 16.95
N ASP A 629 -0.28 13.72 17.45
CA ASP A 629 0.67 12.83 18.11
C ASP A 629 0.16 12.31 19.46
N THR A 630 -0.62 13.11 20.19
CA THR A 630 -1.27 12.73 21.45
C THR A 630 -2.57 11.94 21.27
N GLY A 631 -3.10 11.88 20.04
CA GLY A 631 -4.36 11.21 19.74
C GLY A 631 -5.61 12.05 20.05
N ALA A 632 -5.48 13.36 20.21
CA ALA A 632 -6.60 14.28 20.36
C ALA A 632 -7.25 14.67 19.01
N ILE A 633 -6.58 14.46 17.88
CA ILE A 633 -7.21 14.45 16.55
C ILE A 633 -7.21 13.02 16.01
N SER A 634 -8.36 12.56 15.51
CA SER A 634 -8.60 11.14 15.29
C SER A 634 -8.50 10.71 13.83
N ILE A 635 -8.64 11.63 12.89
CA ILE A 635 -8.71 11.35 11.45
C ILE A 635 -7.83 12.34 10.66
N ILE A 636 -7.21 11.86 9.58
CA ILE A 636 -6.58 12.68 8.54
C ILE A 636 -7.30 12.42 7.22
N SER A 637 -7.69 13.49 6.54
CA SER A 637 -8.43 13.49 5.27
C SER A 637 -7.78 14.43 4.26
N SER A 638 -8.24 14.46 3.01
CA SER A 638 -7.65 15.36 2.00
C SER A 638 -8.19 16.78 2.07
N ASP A 639 -9.48 16.98 1.81
CA ASP A 639 -10.09 18.22 1.27
C ASP A 639 -9.85 18.42 -0.24
N SER A 640 -10.06 17.35 -1.00
CA SER A 640 -9.54 17.19 -2.36
C SER A 640 -9.85 18.35 -3.34
N GLN A 641 -8.83 19.11 -3.72
CA GLN A 641 -8.92 20.31 -4.60
C GLN A 641 -9.71 21.50 -4.00
N ALA A 642 -10.06 21.45 -2.72
CA ALA A 642 -10.77 22.51 -2.00
C ALA A 642 -10.01 22.90 -0.72
N MET A 643 -8.72 23.20 -0.85
CA MET A 643 -7.73 23.28 0.24
C MET A 643 -7.16 21.92 0.67
N GLY A 644 -6.92 21.00 -0.27
CA GLY A 644 -6.39 19.69 0.06
C GLY A 644 -5.98 18.84 -1.14
N ARG A 645 -5.24 17.76 -0.86
CA ARG A 645 -4.56 16.95 -1.88
C ARG A 645 -4.92 15.48 -1.80
N ILE A 646 -5.72 14.97 -2.73
CA ILE A 646 -6.23 13.58 -2.68
C ILE A 646 -5.13 12.51 -2.57
N GLY A 647 -4.05 12.64 -3.34
CA GLY A 647 -2.96 11.65 -3.37
C GLY A 647 -1.98 11.71 -2.19
N GLU A 648 -2.23 12.55 -1.17
CA GLU A 648 -1.28 12.81 -0.09
C GLU A 648 -1.80 12.46 1.31
N VAL A 649 -3.01 11.93 1.47
CA VAL A 649 -3.57 11.56 2.80
C VAL A 649 -2.63 10.64 3.58
N ILE A 650 -2.17 9.56 2.94
CA ILE A 650 -1.25 8.59 3.55
C ILE A 650 0.12 9.22 3.77
N THR A 651 0.68 9.87 2.75
CA THR A 651 2.01 10.53 2.82
C THR A 651 2.09 11.53 3.98
N ARG A 652 1.08 12.39 4.10
CA ARG A 652 1.03 13.48 5.09
C ARG A 652 0.86 12.94 6.50
N THR A 653 0.10 11.86 6.66
CA THR A 653 0.02 11.12 7.93
C THR A 653 1.41 10.72 8.43
N TRP A 654 2.21 10.12 7.55
CA TRP A 654 3.54 9.63 7.92
C TRP A 654 4.58 10.73 8.07
N GLN A 655 4.48 11.82 7.30
CA GLN A 655 5.30 13.01 7.47
C GLN A 655 5.06 13.68 8.83
N THR A 656 3.81 13.74 9.29
CA THR A 656 3.49 14.26 10.62
C THR A 656 4.05 13.37 11.73
N ALA A 657 3.87 12.05 11.64
CA ALA A 657 4.45 11.11 12.61
C ALA A 657 5.99 11.21 12.66
N ASP A 658 6.65 11.35 11.51
CA ASP A 658 8.10 11.54 11.42
C ASP A 658 8.55 12.85 12.09
N LYS A 659 7.90 13.98 11.77
CA LYS A 659 8.23 15.27 12.38
C LYS A 659 8.08 15.20 13.90
N MET A 660 6.97 14.65 14.38
CA MET A 660 6.69 14.55 15.81
C MET A 660 7.70 13.66 16.52
N LYS A 661 8.12 12.55 15.90
CA LYS A 661 9.25 11.77 16.43
C LYS A 661 10.54 12.57 16.51
N LYS A 662 10.90 13.31 15.46
CA LYS A 662 12.16 14.07 15.40
C LYS A 662 12.22 15.20 16.43
N GLN A 663 11.10 15.87 16.69
CA GLN A 663 11.06 17.01 17.60
C GLN A 663 10.72 16.63 19.04
N ARG A 664 9.85 15.64 19.25
CA ARG A 664 9.36 15.25 20.59
C ARG A 664 9.93 13.93 21.10
N GLY A 665 10.66 13.20 20.28
CA GLY A 665 11.19 11.89 20.62
C GLY A 665 10.14 10.76 20.53
N PRO A 666 10.44 9.56 21.06
CA PRO A 666 9.49 8.47 21.14
C PRO A 666 8.29 8.83 22.03
N LEU A 667 7.12 8.27 21.76
CA LEU A 667 5.99 8.33 22.69
C LEU A 667 6.36 7.65 24.01
N PRO A 668 5.74 8.02 25.15
CA PRO A 668 6.00 7.37 26.44
C PRO A 668 5.90 5.84 26.39
N GLU A 669 4.94 5.31 25.62
CA GLU A 669 4.69 3.88 25.43
C GLU A 669 5.77 3.20 24.57
N ASP A 670 6.40 3.94 23.65
CA ASP A 670 7.42 3.46 22.72
C ASP A 670 8.85 3.57 23.30
N ALA A 671 9.07 4.50 24.23
CA ALA A 671 10.39 4.83 24.78
C ALA A 671 11.14 3.63 25.38
N ALA A 672 10.41 2.66 25.94
CA ALA A 672 10.99 1.44 26.52
C ALA A 672 11.29 0.34 25.49
N ALA A 673 10.64 0.35 24.32
CA ALA A 673 10.69 -0.73 23.33
C ALA A 673 11.78 -0.53 22.27
N GLY A 674 12.20 0.72 22.03
CA GLY A 674 13.19 1.05 21.00
C GLY A 674 12.67 0.85 19.57
N ASP A 675 11.36 0.89 19.38
CA ASP A 675 10.63 0.94 18.11
C ASP A 675 9.52 2.01 18.21
N ASP A 676 8.69 2.17 17.18
CA ASP A 676 7.63 3.19 17.10
C ASP A 676 6.24 2.56 16.91
N ASN A 677 6.03 1.33 17.37
CA ASN A 677 4.79 0.60 17.09
C ASN A 677 3.55 1.35 17.57
N THR A 678 3.56 1.98 18.74
CA THR A 678 2.40 2.70 19.28
C THR A 678 2.09 3.91 18.42
N ARG A 679 3.11 4.73 18.10
CA ARG A 679 2.94 5.86 17.18
C ARG A 679 2.44 5.40 15.82
N VAL A 680 3.05 4.37 15.22
CA VAL A 680 2.65 3.89 13.90
C VAL A 680 1.21 3.38 13.88
N LYS A 681 0.79 2.61 14.89
CA LYS A 681 -0.60 2.14 15.02
C LYS A 681 -1.58 3.29 15.24
N ARG A 682 -1.21 4.29 16.05
CA ARG A 682 -2.01 5.52 16.25
C ARG A 682 -2.23 6.27 14.93
N TYR A 683 -1.19 6.40 14.11
CA TYR A 683 -1.26 7.15 12.86
C TYR A 683 -1.92 6.39 11.70
N VAL A 684 -1.69 5.08 11.54
CA VAL A 684 -2.41 4.29 10.51
C VAL A 684 -3.92 4.31 10.77
N ALA A 685 -4.35 4.30 12.04
CA ALA A 685 -5.77 4.39 12.40
C ALA A 685 -6.46 5.63 11.82
N LYS A 686 -5.73 6.74 11.68
CA LYS A 686 -6.27 8.05 11.26
C LYS A 686 -6.79 8.08 9.83
N TYR A 687 -6.31 7.19 8.95
CA TYR A 687 -6.78 7.09 7.57
C TYR A 687 -7.36 5.71 7.23
N THR A 688 -7.47 4.79 8.18
CA THR A 688 -8.06 3.46 7.95
C THR A 688 -9.31 3.25 8.79
N ILE A 689 -9.17 2.88 10.06
CA ILE A 689 -10.29 2.42 10.89
C ILE A 689 -11.12 3.57 11.45
N ASN A 690 -10.51 4.69 11.85
CA ASN A 690 -11.23 5.81 12.46
C ASN A 690 -12.19 6.49 11.47
N PRO A 691 -11.79 6.79 10.20
CA PRO A 691 -12.73 7.28 9.20
C PRO A 691 -13.88 6.29 8.95
N ALA A 692 -13.58 4.98 8.94
CA ALA A 692 -14.61 3.95 8.76
C ALA A 692 -15.59 3.88 9.95
N ILE A 693 -15.12 4.03 11.20
CA ILE A 693 -15.99 4.08 12.39
C ILE A 693 -16.86 5.34 12.36
N ALA A 694 -16.26 6.52 12.13
CA ALA A 694 -16.96 7.81 12.15
C ALA A 694 -18.13 7.88 11.15
N HIS A 695 -18.06 7.12 10.06
CA HIS A 695 -19.05 7.11 8.99
C HIS A 695 -19.83 5.79 8.90
N GLY A 696 -19.74 4.91 9.91
CA GLY A 696 -20.56 3.70 9.97
C GLY A 696 -20.23 2.64 8.92
N MET A 697 -18.98 2.61 8.46
CA MET A 697 -18.46 1.69 7.43
C MET A 697 -17.55 0.58 7.99
N SER A 698 -17.22 0.63 9.29
CA SER A 698 -16.18 -0.20 9.92
C SER A 698 -16.44 -1.72 9.91
N ASP A 699 -17.69 -2.16 9.76
CA ASP A 699 -18.04 -3.58 9.58
C ASP A 699 -17.58 -4.13 8.22
N HIS A 700 -17.33 -3.24 7.25
CA HIS A 700 -16.96 -3.62 5.89
C HIS A 700 -15.49 -3.36 5.59
N ILE A 701 -14.90 -2.29 6.11
CA ILE A 701 -13.57 -1.79 5.71
C ILE A 701 -12.80 -1.19 6.91
N GLY A 702 -11.60 -0.69 6.65
CA GLY A 702 -10.83 0.14 7.58
C GLY A 702 -9.77 -0.62 8.38
N SER A 703 -9.66 -1.94 8.27
CA SER A 703 -8.61 -2.73 8.92
C SER A 703 -8.42 -4.10 8.27
N VAL A 704 -7.28 -4.73 8.53
CA VAL A 704 -6.94 -6.09 8.06
C VAL A 704 -7.53 -7.13 9.02
N GLU A 705 -8.84 -7.31 8.97
CA GLU A 705 -9.59 -8.23 9.85
C GLU A 705 -10.45 -9.23 9.06
N VAL A 706 -10.58 -10.44 9.59
CA VAL A 706 -11.43 -11.49 9.01
C VAL A 706 -12.88 -11.01 8.93
N GLY A 707 -13.52 -11.25 7.80
CA GLY A 707 -14.89 -10.83 7.51
C GLY A 707 -15.00 -9.46 6.83
N LYS A 708 -13.95 -8.63 6.85
CA LYS A 708 -13.94 -7.36 6.10
C LYS A 708 -13.65 -7.59 4.62
N LEU A 709 -13.98 -6.58 3.80
CA LEU A 709 -13.66 -6.55 2.39
C LEU A 709 -12.14 -6.60 2.23
N ALA A 710 -11.67 -7.37 1.26
CA ALA A 710 -10.24 -7.51 0.97
C ALA A 710 -9.70 -6.30 0.19
N ASP A 711 -9.79 -5.13 0.83
CA ASP A 711 -9.23 -3.86 0.38
C ASP A 711 -7.87 -3.68 1.06
N LEU A 712 -6.80 -4.04 0.35
CA LEU A 712 -5.45 -4.18 0.89
C LEU A 712 -4.44 -3.47 -0.02
N VAL A 713 -3.41 -2.91 0.58
CA VAL A 713 -2.33 -2.24 -0.15
C VAL A 713 -1.00 -2.86 0.22
N LEU A 714 -0.22 -3.22 -0.80
CA LEU A 714 1.10 -3.81 -0.66
C LEU A 714 2.16 -2.75 -0.93
N TRP A 715 3.15 -2.66 -0.06
CA TRP A 715 4.20 -1.66 -0.09
C TRP A 715 5.56 -2.35 -0.03
N LYS A 716 6.51 -1.91 -0.85
CA LYS A 716 7.92 -2.08 -0.48
C LYS A 716 8.18 -1.22 0.76
N PRO A 717 8.86 -1.74 1.79
CA PRO A 717 9.22 -0.93 2.96
C PRO A 717 9.95 0.37 2.59
N SER A 718 10.77 0.35 1.54
CA SER A 718 11.51 1.52 1.06
C SER A 718 10.63 2.62 0.44
N HIS A 719 9.40 2.30 0.05
CA HIS A 719 8.43 3.22 -0.56
C HIS A 719 7.16 3.36 0.29
N PHE A 720 7.15 2.78 1.50
CA PHE A 720 6.01 2.79 2.39
C PHE A 720 5.55 4.23 2.66
N GLY A 721 4.25 4.46 2.50
CA GLY A 721 3.64 5.77 2.71
C GLY A 721 3.78 6.75 1.55
N ALA A 722 4.57 6.45 0.51
CA ALA A 722 4.72 7.31 -0.67
C ALA A 722 4.11 6.70 -1.94
N LYS A 723 4.52 5.47 -2.31
CA LYS A 723 4.11 4.81 -3.56
C LYS A 723 3.92 3.31 -3.33
N PRO A 724 2.69 2.78 -3.37
CA PRO A 724 2.46 1.36 -3.20
C PRO A 724 2.91 0.56 -4.44
N GLU A 725 3.10 -0.74 -4.25
CA GLU A 725 3.36 -1.70 -5.33
C GLU A 725 2.06 -2.16 -5.98
N MET A 726 1.03 -2.38 -5.16
CA MET A 726 -0.23 -3.00 -5.58
C MET A 726 -1.37 -2.59 -4.67
N VAL A 727 -2.53 -2.34 -5.25
CA VAL A 727 -3.80 -2.11 -4.56
C VAL A 727 -4.78 -3.22 -4.94
N ILE A 728 -5.19 -3.98 -3.93
CA ILE A 728 -6.20 -5.02 -4.00
C ILE A 728 -7.52 -4.40 -3.56
N LYS A 729 -8.55 -4.55 -4.38
CA LYS A 729 -9.92 -4.09 -4.12
C LYS A 729 -10.84 -5.30 -4.15
N GLY A 730 -11.52 -5.58 -3.04
CA GLY A 730 -12.40 -6.73 -2.89
C GLY A 730 -11.77 -8.04 -3.39
N GLY A 731 -10.49 -8.27 -3.07
CA GLY A 731 -9.76 -9.48 -3.42
C GLY A 731 -9.17 -9.53 -4.84
N ALA A 732 -9.46 -8.55 -5.69
CA ALA A 732 -8.90 -8.44 -7.05
C ALA A 732 -7.85 -7.32 -7.11
N ILE A 733 -6.80 -7.51 -7.93
CA ILE A 733 -5.81 -6.45 -8.16
C ILE A 733 -6.47 -5.36 -9.03
N ALA A 734 -6.66 -4.18 -8.45
CA ALA A 734 -7.29 -3.04 -9.12
C ALA A 734 -6.24 -2.13 -9.78
N TRP A 735 -5.12 -1.87 -9.09
CA TRP A 735 -4.03 -1.04 -9.59
C TRP A 735 -2.67 -1.60 -9.14
N ALA A 736 -1.63 -1.45 -9.96
CA ALA A 736 -0.29 -1.92 -9.62
C ALA A 736 0.81 -1.17 -10.38
N GLN A 737 2.03 -1.19 -9.82
CA GLN A 737 3.24 -0.81 -10.52
C GLN A 737 3.49 -1.81 -11.66
N MET A 738 3.48 -1.32 -12.89
CA MET A 738 3.66 -2.15 -14.08
C MET A 738 4.55 -1.44 -15.10
N GLY A 739 5.55 -2.17 -15.57
CA GLY A 739 6.53 -1.76 -16.56
C GLY A 739 5.97 -1.65 -17.98
N ASP A 740 6.86 -1.75 -18.96
CA ASP A 740 6.50 -1.82 -20.38
C ASP A 740 5.60 -3.04 -20.65
N PRO A 741 4.33 -2.85 -21.10
CA PRO A 741 3.42 -3.95 -21.38
C PRO A 741 3.88 -4.91 -22.48
N ASN A 742 4.85 -4.52 -23.30
CA ASN A 742 5.43 -5.36 -24.35
C ASN A 742 6.67 -6.14 -23.90
N ALA A 743 7.24 -5.83 -22.73
CA ALA A 743 8.48 -6.44 -22.28
C ALA A 743 8.33 -7.94 -21.98
N SER A 744 9.45 -8.65 -21.96
CA SER A 744 9.53 -10.08 -21.64
C SER A 744 9.17 -10.42 -20.18
N ILE A 745 9.21 -9.43 -19.28
CA ILE A 745 8.90 -9.49 -17.85
C ILE A 745 8.25 -8.16 -17.41
N PRO A 746 7.55 -8.08 -16.26
CA PRO A 746 6.70 -6.92 -15.92
C PRO A 746 7.44 -5.71 -15.32
N THR A 747 8.74 -5.81 -15.04
CA THR A 747 9.57 -4.83 -14.32
C THR A 747 10.40 -3.83 -15.16
N PRO A 748 10.64 -4.02 -16.48
CA PRO A 748 11.37 -3.05 -17.29
C PRO A 748 10.66 -1.71 -17.42
N GLN A 749 11.44 -0.63 -17.47
CA GLN A 749 10.94 0.74 -17.54
C GLN A 749 10.18 1.02 -18.84
N PRO A 750 9.20 1.96 -18.84
CA PRO A 750 8.77 2.76 -17.68
C PRO A 750 7.80 2.00 -16.77
N VAL A 751 8.14 1.91 -15.48
CA VAL A 751 7.24 1.43 -14.44
C VAL A 751 6.37 2.60 -13.95
N LYS A 752 5.05 2.42 -13.99
CA LYS A 752 4.07 3.39 -13.47
C LYS A 752 2.90 2.66 -12.82
N MET A 753 2.17 3.35 -11.94
CA MET A 753 0.87 2.87 -11.45
C MET A 753 -0.11 2.81 -12.62
N ARG A 754 -0.69 1.64 -12.85
CA ARG A 754 -1.64 1.40 -13.95
C ARG A 754 -2.90 0.69 -13.43
N PRO A 755 -4.08 0.95 -14.02
CA PRO A 755 -5.26 0.13 -13.78
C PRO A 755 -5.04 -1.30 -14.26
N MET A 756 -5.49 -2.26 -13.45
CA MET A 756 -5.41 -3.70 -13.67
C MET A 756 -6.80 -4.29 -13.94
N PHE A 757 -6.91 -5.60 -14.06
CA PHE A 757 -8.18 -6.26 -14.42
C PHE A 757 -9.32 -5.99 -13.42
N GLY A 758 -9.04 -5.80 -12.13
CA GLY A 758 -10.04 -5.42 -11.13
C GLY A 758 -10.65 -4.02 -11.35
N ALA A 759 -10.05 -3.20 -12.20
CA ALA A 759 -10.54 -1.88 -12.59
C ALA A 759 -11.33 -1.87 -13.92
N LEU A 760 -11.56 -3.02 -14.55
CA LEU A 760 -12.14 -3.08 -15.89
C LEU A 760 -13.58 -3.60 -15.90
N GLY A 761 -14.48 -2.80 -16.46
CA GLY A 761 -15.86 -3.21 -16.75
C GLY A 761 -16.59 -3.71 -15.50
N LYS A 762 -17.34 -4.80 -15.64
CA LYS A 762 -18.20 -5.32 -14.56
C LYS A 762 -17.46 -5.98 -13.40
N ALA A 763 -16.14 -6.17 -13.49
CA ALA A 763 -15.35 -6.70 -12.37
C ALA A 763 -15.39 -5.78 -11.14
N VAL A 764 -15.64 -4.49 -11.37
CA VAL A 764 -15.71 -3.46 -10.32
C VAL A 764 -16.91 -3.67 -9.38
N GLY A 765 -18.05 -4.11 -9.91
CA GLY A 765 -19.29 -4.22 -9.13
C GLY A 765 -19.19 -5.18 -7.94
N ASP A 766 -18.53 -6.34 -8.13
CA ASP A 766 -18.39 -7.35 -7.09
C ASP A 766 -17.26 -7.04 -6.08
N THR A 767 -16.36 -6.14 -6.44
CA THR A 767 -15.15 -5.81 -5.66
C THR A 767 -15.30 -4.53 -4.84
N SER A 768 -16.36 -3.75 -5.07
CA SER A 768 -16.55 -2.42 -4.48
C SER A 768 -17.96 -2.22 -3.92
N LEU A 769 -18.10 -1.26 -3.00
CA LEU A 769 -19.37 -0.93 -2.35
C LEU A 769 -19.77 0.53 -2.62
N ALA A 770 -21.08 0.75 -2.76
CA ALA A 770 -21.70 2.06 -2.61
C ALA A 770 -22.30 2.16 -1.20
N PHE A 771 -21.69 2.96 -0.32
CA PHE A 771 -22.22 3.26 0.99
C PHE A 771 -23.35 4.28 0.88
N VAL A 772 -24.51 3.93 1.43
CA VAL A 772 -25.74 4.72 1.38
C VAL A 772 -26.43 4.71 2.75
N SER A 773 -27.43 5.55 2.98
CA SER A 773 -28.25 5.45 4.19
C SER A 773 -29.01 4.13 4.27
N ARG A 774 -29.44 3.75 5.49
CA ARG A 774 -30.35 2.63 5.70
C ARG A 774 -31.65 2.77 4.89
N ALA A 775 -32.21 3.98 4.82
CA ALA A 775 -33.43 4.25 4.07
C ALA A 775 -33.27 3.96 2.56
N ALA A 776 -32.17 4.41 1.96
CA ALA A 776 -31.86 4.13 0.55
C ALA A 776 -31.58 2.65 0.30
N HIS A 777 -30.83 2.00 1.19
CA HIS A 777 -30.56 0.57 1.09
C HIS A 777 -31.85 -0.26 1.13
N ASP A 778 -32.72 -0.01 2.11
CA ASP A 778 -34.00 -0.70 2.28
C ASP A 778 -34.97 -0.41 1.10
N ARG A 779 -34.88 0.78 0.50
CA ARG A 779 -35.61 1.16 -0.72
C ARG A 779 -35.11 0.45 -1.99
N GLY A 780 -33.96 -0.22 -1.93
CA GLY A 780 -33.39 -0.98 -3.05
C GLY A 780 -32.80 -0.09 -4.14
N VAL A 781 -32.14 1.02 -3.78
CA VAL A 781 -31.56 1.98 -4.75
C VAL A 781 -30.60 1.34 -5.74
N LYS A 782 -29.92 0.24 -5.39
CA LYS A 782 -29.12 -0.55 -6.33
C LYS A 782 -29.92 -0.94 -7.57
N ASP A 783 -31.08 -1.57 -7.37
CA ASP A 783 -31.91 -2.07 -8.47
C ASP A 783 -32.65 -0.93 -9.17
N LEU A 784 -33.09 0.08 -8.42
CA LEU A 784 -33.76 1.27 -8.98
C LEU A 784 -32.84 2.05 -9.93
N TYR A 785 -31.55 2.15 -9.61
CA TYR A 785 -30.59 2.90 -10.40
C TYR A 785 -29.78 2.01 -11.36
N GLY A 786 -29.93 0.70 -11.28
CA GLY A 786 -29.22 -0.26 -12.14
C GLY A 786 -27.72 -0.33 -11.86
N LEU A 787 -27.32 -0.18 -10.59
CA LEU A 787 -25.92 -0.22 -10.16
C LEU A 787 -25.37 -1.64 -10.21
N SER A 788 -24.13 -1.78 -10.68
CA SER A 788 -23.38 -3.03 -10.59
C SER A 788 -22.76 -3.22 -9.21
N LYS A 789 -22.34 -2.14 -8.53
CA LYS A 789 -21.87 -2.18 -7.14
C LYS A 789 -22.97 -2.60 -6.19
N SER A 790 -22.58 -3.35 -5.16
CA SER A 790 -23.48 -3.63 -4.05
C SER A 790 -23.59 -2.41 -3.14
N THR A 791 -24.81 -2.10 -2.69
CA THR A 791 -25.03 -1.05 -1.70
C THR A 791 -24.86 -1.60 -0.29
N ALA A 792 -24.19 -0.85 0.58
CA ALA A 792 -24.09 -1.15 2.01
C ALA A 792 -24.65 0.02 2.83
N ALA A 793 -25.54 -0.26 3.77
CA ALA A 793 -26.07 0.76 4.67
C ALA A 793 -25.00 1.19 5.68
N VAL A 794 -24.75 2.49 5.80
CA VAL A 794 -24.04 3.03 6.97
C VAL A 794 -24.88 2.82 8.23
N LYS A 795 -24.22 2.65 9.38
CA LYS A 795 -24.89 2.42 10.66
C LYS A 795 -24.03 2.79 11.86
N ASN A 796 -24.66 2.92 13.03
CA ASN A 796 -24.00 3.22 14.32
C ASN A 796 -23.24 4.56 14.31
N THR A 797 -23.76 5.55 13.60
CA THR A 797 -23.10 6.86 13.43
C THR A 797 -23.52 7.87 14.52
N ARG A 798 -24.51 7.53 15.34
CA ARG A 798 -25.09 8.41 16.38
C ARG A 798 -24.70 8.06 17.82
N THR A 799 -24.10 6.89 18.03
CA THR A 799 -23.68 6.42 19.36
C THR A 799 -22.16 6.44 19.55
N VAL A 800 -21.42 6.68 18.47
CA VAL A 800 -19.95 6.78 18.47
C VAL A 800 -19.51 8.14 19.03
N GLY A 801 -18.46 8.16 19.82
CA GLY A 801 -17.79 9.38 20.29
C GLY A 801 -16.28 9.25 20.21
N LYS A 802 -15.57 10.24 20.77
CA LYS A 802 -14.10 10.29 20.76
C LYS A 802 -13.45 9.04 21.34
N LYS A 803 -14.03 8.49 22.41
CA LYS A 803 -13.59 7.25 23.07
C LYS A 803 -13.56 6.01 22.15
N ASP A 804 -14.31 6.03 21.05
CA ASP A 804 -14.42 4.92 20.12
C ASP A 804 -13.41 5.03 18.96
N MET A 805 -12.65 6.14 18.89
CA MET A 805 -11.58 6.35 17.93
C MET A 805 -10.33 5.59 18.35
N VAL A 806 -10.02 4.53 17.62
CA VAL A 806 -8.94 3.59 17.91
C VAL A 806 -7.61 4.35 18.05
N LEU A 807 -7.00 4.25 19.24
CA LEU A 807 -5.72 4.85 19.62
C LEU A 807 -5.67 6.39 19.54
N ASN A 808 -6.81 7.05 19.35
CA ASN A 808 -6.96 8.50 19.16
C ASN A 808 -8.19 9.02 19.91
N ASP A 809 -8.27 8.68 21.19
CA ASP A 809 -9.42 8.89 22.08
C ASP A 809 -9.21 10.01 23.12
N ALA A 810 -8.11 10.77 23.01
CA ALA A 810 -7.79 11.80 23.99
C ALA A 810 -8.77 12.99 23.94
N THR A 811 -9.22 13.45 25.10
CA THR A 811 -10.12 14.62 25.28
C THR A 811 -9.47 15.62 26.24
N PRO A 812 -8.39 16.31 25.84
CA PRO A 812 -7.73 17.29 26.70
C PRO A 812 -8.58 18.56 26.86
N ASP A 813 -8.38 19.29 27.95
CA ASP A 813 -8.96 20.63 28.11
C ASP A 813 -8.20 21.64 27.25
N ILE A 814 -8.82 22.10 26.16
CA ILE A 814 -8.17 22.98 25.18
C ILE A 814 -8.59 24.43 25.40
N THR A 815 -7.60 25.31 25.52
CA THR A 815 -7.82 26.77 25.52
C THR A 815 -7.02 27.42 24.40
N VAL A 816 -7.55 28.50 23.85
CA VAL A 816 -6.89 29.32 22.82
C VAL A 816 -6.96 30.77 23.29
N ASP A 817 -5.82 31.43 23.35
CA ASP A 817 -5.77 32.85 23.67
C ASP A 817 -6.32 33.67 22.48
N PRO A 818 -7.32 34.55 22.70
CA PRO A 818 -8.00 35.23 21.61
C PRO A 818 -7.16 36.31 20.90
N GLU A 819 -6.06 36.74 21.50
CA GLU A 819 -5.20 37.80 20.94
C GLU A 819 -3.91 37.23 20.34
N THR A 820 -3.32 36.23 20.99
CA THR A 820 -2.04 35.63 20.60
C THR A 820 -2.18 34.29 19.88
N PHE A 821 -3.38 33.71 19.88
CA PHE A 821 -3.69 32.38 19.34
C PHE A 821 -2.92 31.23 19.99
N GLU A 822 -2.25 31.48 21.13
CA GLU A 822 -1.57 30.45 21.90
C GLU A 822 -2.55 29.36 22.31
N VAL A 823 -2.27 28.12 21.88
CA VAL A 823 -3.08 26.94 22.22
C VAL A 823 -2.47 26.23 23.42
N LYS A 824 -3.31 25.86 24.39
CA LYS A 824 -2.95 25.00 25.51
C LYS A 824 -3.83 23.76 25.55
N ALA A 825 -3.25 22.64 25.96
CA ALA A 825 -3.97 21.43 26.37
C ALA A 825 -3.62 21.11 27.82
N ASP A 826 -4.63 20.96 28.68
CA ASP A 826 -4.47 20.69 30.11
C ASP A 826 -3.53 21.70 30.82
N GLY A 827 -3.54 22.95 30.34
CA GLY A 827 -2.69 24.04 30.82
C GLY A 827 -1.28 24.11 30.22
N GLU A 828 -0.88 23.14 29.38
CA GLU A 828 0.43 23.12 28.71
C GLU A 828 0.36 23.73 27.31
N THR A 829 1.27 24.67 26.99
CA THR A 829 1.36 25.29 25.65
C THR A 829 1.75 24.25 24.60
N LEU A 830 0.94 24.15 23.54
CA LEU A 830 1.16 23.29 22.39
C LEU A 830 1.87 24.08 21.29
N THR A 831 3.18 23.95 21.19
CA THR A 831 3.98 24.60 20.15
C THR A 831 5.09 23.69 19.62
N CYS A 832 5.39 23.81 18.34
CA CYS A 832 6.47 23.09 17.68
C CYS A 832 7.06 23.91 16.52
N ASP A 833 8.34 23.71 16.24
CA ASP A 833 9.01 24.43 15.15
C ASP A 833 8.55 23.94 13.77
N PRO A 834 8.45 24.80 12.75
CA PRO A 834 8.19 24.37 11.39
C PRO A 834 9.33 23.49 10.86
N ALA A 835 8.99 22.36 10.24
CA ALA A 835 9.98 21.52 9.58
C ALA A 835 10.51 22.19 8.30
N THR A 836 11.83 22.14 8.09
CA THR A 836 12.49 22.66 6.88
C THR A 836 12.47 21.67 5.71
N ALA A 837 12.30 20.39 6.01
CA ALA A 837 12.17 19.30 5.05
C ALA A 837 11.34 18.16 5.67
N VAL A 838 10.71 17.36 4.82
CA VAL A 838 9.93 16.18 5.19
C VAL A 838 10.38 14.96 4.40
N PRO A 839 10.28 13.74 4.97
CA PRO A 839 10.49 12.49 4.24
C PRO A 839 9.36 12.28 3.22
N LEU A 840 9.44 11.19 2.44
CA LEU A 840 8.39 10.79 1.50
C LEU A 840 8.05 11.89 0.48
N ALA A 841 9.04 12.69 0.10
CA ALA A 841 8.87 13.85 -0.78
C ALA A 841 9.89 13.82 -1.94
N GLN A 842 10.91 14.70 -1.89
CA GLN A 842 11.89 14.85 -2.97
C GLN A 842 12.61 13.55 -3.36
N SER A 843 12.75 12.59 -2.44
CA SER A 843 13.34 11.27 -2.72
C SER A 843 12.54 10.44 -3.74
N TYR A 844 11.22 10.64 -3.83
CA TYR A 844 10.30 9.73 -4.53
C TYR A 844 9.54 10.36 -5.70
N PHE A 845 9.33 11.68 -5.70
CA PHE A 845 8.50 12.36 -6.69
C PHE A 845 9.33 13.11 -7.74
N LEU A 846 8.85 13.14 -8.98
CA LEU A 846 9.58 13.76 -10.10
C LEU A 846 9.48 15.29 -10.07
N PHE A 847 8.41 15.82 -9.47
CA PHE A 847 8.08 17.23 -9.36
C PHE A 847 7.58 17.54 -7.96
#